data_AF-A0A8H4C5J0-F1
#
_entry.id   AF-A0A8H4C5J0-F1
#
_cell.length_a   1.000
_cell.length_b   1.000
_cell.length_c   1.000
_cell.angle_alpha   90.00
_cell.angle_beta   90.00
_cell.angle_gamma   90.00
#
_symmetry.space_group_name_H-M   'P 1'
#
loop_
_entity.id
_entity.type
_entity.pdbx_description
1 polymer ?
#
loop_
_entity_poly.entity_id
_entity_poly.type
_entity_poly.pdbx_seq_one_letter_code
_entity_poly.pdbx_strand_id
1 'polypeptide(L)'
;MPFAPRLLGLTLWAATHAVEVVAQNTTTPCSVDGLSGLLGQDDSAQVLMANTVSNNGTFGEAGNVAYPKYATHLPSLCVATVNVTSSPTSSYTFGIFLPDKWNKRFLAVGNGGFSGGINWYDMGTGVKYGFATISTSTGHNSTSQDMSWALNNPETKADWAGRSLHGSTVLAKKIVEGYYGNAANKSYYSGCSTGGRQGVKSAQAHPEDFDGILAGAPAWKSTSQQLWQLKVGAINLPEDGPGYLPTSMFEVISDEVLRQCDGSDGVADGVIMDPRHCNFRPEKLLCTSSSTNLSACLTAPQVATLKQLYLPLVQLDANVNNLTYIYPNFGLGSEFQMPSSFGSNNEPSLYGTDYAKNYLFDDLNWDWTASFNYSTFVEAARLNPGNVNADNFNLSEFRGRGGKLITYHGYADGLIPTDVSRVLYDETWMAMAEQGVDLDEFYRLFFVPGMQHCSGSVYDAPWYFGGSGHASNLETNGQHAFPVPGLDDTQHDALLALVAWVEGGSGVNELVATKYTNDIVSNGILRQRPICKYPGYATWDGKGDRPSQIRRMLQDEDMPVDDAPEDEGQGAPRQTYNFAPGYHGVVYRADVPDRGAGHRRDHAAKSQNQPPAQASMSQSHPERDSVKYKMQSMQWGLIPFWTKRDPGYSQLSKTINCRDDSLSTPGGMWATMKAGKRCIVVAQGFYEWLKNGKEKLPHFVKRKDGQLMCFAGLWDCVKYEDSDEKRYTYTIITTDSNKQLKFLHDRMPVILDPGSEEIKTWLDPQRHEWSKELQDLLKPFSGELECYPVTKDVGKVGNNSPSFIIPVASKENKSNIANFFANASAKQKPQASKVEPTIAVKVEPEQSQDGESQPVPELIAKAADDTENREEVGVKREAPAADEDDEPPQKIHSKGPTTKSRQSRISATSNGSKSPVKAKDGTQKITKFFANSA
;
A
#
# COMPACT_ATOMS: atom_id res chain seq x y z
N MET A 1 -3.21 2.33 -62.77
CA MET A 1 -2.42 1.09 -62.58
C MET A 1 -1.22 1.41 -61.70
N PRO A 2 -0.62 0.44 -60.98
CA PRO A 2 -1.13 -0.89 -60.62
C PRO A 2 -1.29 -1.04 -59.08
N PHE A 3 -2.09 -2.00 -58.64
CA PHE A 3 -1.88 -2.69 -57.35
C PHE A 3 -2.56 -4.06 -57.44
N ALA A 4 -1.87 -5.11 -57.01
CA ALA A 4 -2.39 -6.48 -56.97
C ALA A 4 -1.94 -7.13 -55.66
N PRO A 5 -2.85 -7.66 -54.82
CA PRO A 5 -2.50 -8.24 -53.54
C PRO A 5 -1.95 -9.67 -53.71
N ARG A 6 -0.98 -10.04 -52.86
CA ARG A 6 -0.67 -11.44 -52.54
C ARG A 6 -0.98 -11.68 -51.06
N LEU A 7 -1.51 -12.86 -50.77
CA LEU A 7 -1.88 -13.27 -49.42
C LEU A 7 -0.63 -13.49 -48.56
N LEU A 8 -0.73 -13.15 -47.27
CA LEU A 8 -0.13 -13.92 -46.19
C LEU A 8 -1.18 -14.14 -45.10
N GLY A 9 -1.14 -15.32 -44.46
CA GLY A 9 -2.15 -15.74 -43.51
C GLY A 9 -1.91 -15.19 -42.11
N LEU A 10 -2.96 -14.68 -41.47
CA LEU A 10 -2.95 -14.31 -40.04
C LEU A 10 -3.13 -15.55 -39.16
N THR A 11 -2.02 -16.16 -38.74
CA THR A 11 -2.02 -17.00 -37.53
C THR A 11 -2.07 -16.09 -36.31
N LEU A 12 -3.18 -16.13 -35.54
CA LEU A 12 -3.21 -15.48 -34.23
C LEU A 12 -2.19 -16.15 -33.30
N TRP A 13 -1.26 -15.36 -32.79
CA TRP A 13 -0.48 -15.71 -31.60
C TRP A 13 -1.06 -14.94 -30.41
N ALA A 14 -1.40 -15.65 -29.34
CA ALA A 14 -1.73 -15.02 -28.07
C ALA A 14 -0.41 -14.60 -27.40
N ALA A 15 -0.24 -13.31 -27.12
CA ALA A 15 1.02 -12.74 -26.65
C ALA A 15 1.26 -12.96 -25.14
N THR A 16 1.35 -14.23 -24.72
CA THR A 16 2.01 -14.58 -23.44
C THR A 16 3.50 -14.24 -23.58
N HIS A 17 3.93 -13.13 -22.99
CA HIS A 17 5.33 -12.70 -22.99
C HIS A 17 6.16 -13.58 -22.03
N ALA A 18 6.45 -14.80 -22.47
CA ALA A 18 7.50 -15.60 -21.89
C ALA A 18 8.85 -14.91 -22.20
N VAL A 19 9.45 -14.28 -21.20
CA VAL A 19 10.82 -13.75 -21.31
C VAL A 19 11.76 -14.93 -21.52
N GLU A 20 12.45 -14.98 -22.65
CA GLU A 20 13.51 -15.98 -22.89
C GLU A 20 14.71 -15.70 -21.98
N VAL A 21 14.70 -16.29 -20.79
CA VAL A 21 15.83 -16.30 -19.86
C VAL A 21 16.91 -17.23 -20.43
N VAL A 22 17.70 -16.69 -21.35
CA VAL A 22 18.86 -17.38 -21.92
C VAL A 22 19.94 -17.53 -20.84
N ALA A 23 20.22 -18.76 -20.43
CA ALA A 23 21.40 -19.06 -19.62
C ALA A 23 22.66 -18.85 -20.49
N GLN A 24 23.28 -17.67 -20.38
CA GLN A 24 24.53 -17.37 -21.06
C GLN A 24 25.70 -17.93 -20.24
N ASN A 25 26.54 -18.76 -20.84
CA ASN A 25 27.85 -19.10 -20.26
C ASN A 25 28.70 -17.83 -20.27
N THR A 26 28.86 -17.19 -19.11
CA THR A 26 29.73 -16.02 -18.95
C THR A 26 31.18 -16.43 -19.15
N THR A 27 31.88 -15.77 -20.08
CA THR A 27 33.30 -16.03 -20.37
C THR A 27 34.23 -15.40 -19.34
N THR A 28 33.73 -14.39 -18.62
CA THR A 28 34.48 -13.61 -17.63
C THR A 28 34.24 -14.21 -16.24
N PRO A 29 35.29 -14.65 -15.52
CA PRO A 29 35.13 -15.22 -14.18
C PRO A 29 34.69 -14.15 -13.18
N CYS A 30 33.90 -14.55 -12.18
CA CYS A 30 33.59 -13.70 -11.04
C CYS A 30 34.80 -13.63 -10.09
N SER A 31 35.79 -12.82 -10.45
CA SER A 31 36.99 -12.54 -9.67
C SER A 31 37.44 -11.09 -9.86
N VAL A 32 38.28 -10.59 -8.94
CA VAL A 32 38.82 -9.22 -9.01
C VAL A 32 39.54 -9.00 -10.33
N ASP A 33 40.42 -9.93 -10.74
CA ASP A 33 41.14 -9.87 -12.02
C ASP A 33 40.17 -9.88 -13.23
N GLY A 34 39.16 -10.75 -13.18
CA GLY A 34 38.19 -10.93 -14.26
C GLY A 34 37.36 -9.67 -14.52
N LEU A 35 36.87 -9.02 -13.46
CA LEU A 35 36.09 -7.79 -13.59
C LEU A 35 36.96 -6.55 -13.80
N SER A 36 38.18 -6.51 -13.26
CA SER A 36 39.14 -5.41 -13.53
C SER A 36 39.51 -5.38 -15.02
N GLY A 37 39.65 -6.55 -15.65
CA GLY A 37 39.86 -6.66 -17.10
C GLY A 37 38.72 -6.06 -17.96
N LEU A 38 37.53 -5.83 -17.40
CA LEU A 38 36.41 -5.19 -18.10
C LEU A 38 36.42 -3.66 -18.00
N LEU A 39 37.13 -3.09 -17.01
CA LEU A 39 37.25 -1.64 -16.83
C LEU A 39 38.34 -1.03 -17.74
N GLY A 40 39.32 -1.84 -18.16
CA GLY A 40 40.42 -1.42 -19.03
C GLY A 40 41.52 -0.68 -18.26
N GLN A 41 42.16 0.32 -18.88
CA GLN A 41 43.11 1.23 -18.21
C GLN A 41 42.39 2.48 -17.69
N ASP A 42 41.30 2.26 -16.94
CA ASP A 42 40.59 3.32 -16.24
C ASP A 42 41.21 3.46 -14.83
N ASP A 43 42.34 4.17 -14.75
CA ASP A 43 43.14 4.34 -13.52
C ASP A 43 42.35 4.99 -12.36
N SER A 44 41.13 5.49 -12.61
CA SER A 44 40.21 5.98 -11.59
C SER A 44 39.44 4.88 -10.85
N ALA A 45 39.31 3.68 -11.43
CA ALA A 45 38.36 2.65 -10.98
C ALA A 45 39.05 1.32 -10.61
N GLN A 46 38.83 0.85 -9.38
CA GLN A 46 39.44 -0.38 -8.84
C GLN A 46 38.38 -1.35 -8.32
N VAL A 47 38.36 -2.59 -8.81
CA VAL A 47 37.55 -3.67 -8.21
C VAL A 47 38.18 -4.06 -6.86
N LEU A 48 37.47 -3.83 -5.76
CA LEU A 48 37.93 -4.17 -4.40
C LEU A 48 37.66 -5.64 -4.05
N MET A 49 36.54 -6.17 -4.56
CA MET A 49 36.00 -7.48 -4.19
C MET A 49 35.13 -8.00 -5.33
N ALA A 50 35.23 -9.29 -5.62
CA ALA A 50 34.27 -10.01 -6.45
C ALA A 50 34.11 -11.44 -5.92
N ASN A 51 32.87 -11.92 -5.76
CA ASN A 51 32.53 -13.23 -5.19
C ASN A 51 31.28 -13.82 -5.84
N THR A 52 31.19 -15.15 -5.93
CA THR A 52 29.96 -15.85 -6.32
C THR A 52 29.03 -16.05 -5.12
N VAL A 53 27.78 -15.60 -5.23
CA VAL A 53 26.69 -15.92 -4.29
C VAL A 53 25.89 -17.07 -4.88
N SER A 54 25.81 -18.20 -4.16
CA SER A 54 25.01 -19.35 -4.58
C SER A 54 23.51 -19.06 -4.50
N ASN A 55 22.70 -19.74 -5.30
CA ASN A 55 21.24 -19.69 -5.21
C ASN A 55 20.72 -19.92 -3.77
N ASN A 56 19.77 -19.09 -3.33
CA ASN A 56 19.30 -18.95 -1.95
C ASN A 56 20.37 -18.42 -0.97
N GLY A 57 21.35 -17.68 -1.48
CA GLY A 57 22.40 -17.04 -0.70
C GLY A 57 21.95 -15.73 -0.04
N THR A 58 22.86 -15.15 0.73
CA THR A 58 22.68 -13.87 1.42
C THR A 58 23.92 -13.02 1.18
N PHE A 59 23.75 -11.72 0.93
CA PHE A 59 24.85 -10.78 0.80
C PHE A 59 24.55 -9.42 1.44
N GLY A 60 25.59 -8.81 1.98
CA GLY A 60 25.61 -7.45 2.52
C GLY A 60 26.99 -7.15 3.08
N GLU A 61 27.16 -5.94 3.61
CA GLU A 61 28.46 -5.35 3.88
C GLU A 61 28.63 -5.06 5.38
N ALA A 62 29.68 -5.60 6.00
CA ALA A 62 29.97 -5.35 7.40
C ALA A 62 30.52 -3.93 7.58
N GLY A 63 29.88 -3.14 8.44
CA GLY A 63 30.26 -1.74 8.70
C GLY A 63 29.55 -0.71 7.80
N ASN A 64 28.72 -1.13 6.86
CA ASN A 64 27.80 -0.23 6.13
C ASN A 64 26.70 0.23 7.10
N VAL A 65 26.77 1.49 7.56
CA VAL A 65 25.88 2.01 8.63
C VAL A 65 24.56 2.55 8.09
N ALA A 66 24.48 2.87 6.81
CA ALA A 66 23.24 3.26 6.14
C ALA A 66 22.31 2.06 5.89
N TYR A 67 22.87 0.93 5.42
CA TYR A 67 22.12 -0.27 5.02
C TYR A 67 22.65 -1.53 5.72
N PRO A 68 22.53 -1.62 7.07
CA PRO A 68 23.06 -2.75 7.85
C PRO A 68 22.26 -4.05 7.65
N LYS A 69 21.12 -4.02 6.95
CA LYS A 69 20.34 -5.22 6.59
C LYS A 69 20.92 -5.90 5.36
N TYR A 70 21.16 -7.20 5.43
CA TYR A 70 21.65 -7.98 4.29
C TYR A 70 20.49 -8.43 3.39
N ALA A 71 20.69 -8.41 2.07
CA ALA A 71 19.76 -9.04 1.14
C ALA A 71 19.84 -10.56 1.25
N THR A 72 18.70 -11.22 1.41
CA THR A 72 18.60 -12.67 1.62
C THR A 72 17.88 -13.36 0.48
N HIS A 73 18.07 -14.68 0.39
CA HIS A 73 17.42 -15.56 -0.60
C HIS A 73 17.68 -15.10 -2.05
N LEU A 74 18.91 -14.68 -2.31
CA LEU A 74 19.35 -14.19 -3.62
C LEU A 74 19.36 -15.33 -4.66
N PRO A 75 19.11 -15.04 -5.95
CA PRO A 75 19.41 -15.98 -7.02
C PRO A 75 20.93 -16.22 -7.09
N SER A 76 21.34 -17.26 -7.83
CA SER A 76 22.76 -17.46 -8.16
C SER A 76 23.28 -16.26 -8.95
N LEU A 77 24.34 -15.61 -8.47
CA LEU A 77 24.85 -14.35 -9.01
C LEU A 77 26.34 -14.13 -8.70
N CYS A 78 27.00 -13.30 -9.51
CA CYS A 78 28.26 -12.66 -9.14
C CYS A 78 27.97 -11.33 -8.41
N VAL A 79 28.63 -11.09 -7.28
CA VAL A 79 28.64 -9.79 -6.59
C VAL A 79 30.04 -9.17 -6.70
N ALA A 80 30.12 -7.85 -6.85
CA ALA A 80 31.37 -7.13 -6.74
C ALA A 80 31.18 -5.73 -6.12
N THR A 81 32.27 -5.19 -5.57
CA THR A 81 32.38 -3.79 -5.13
C THR A 81 33.53 -3.12 -5.88
N VAL A 82 33.28 -1.93 -6.43
CA VAL A 82 34.25 -1.11 -7.15
C VAL A 82 34.43 0.21 -6.39
N ASN A 83 35.68 0.66 -6.22
CA ASN A 83 36.01 2.01 -5.77
C ASN A 83 36.32 2.89 -6.99
N VAL A 84 35.89 4.15 -6.95
CA VAL A 84 36.14 5.14 -8.00
C VAL A 84 36.66 6.43 -7.36
N THR A 85 37.86 6.86 -7.75
CA THR A 85 38.43 8.15 -7.35
C THR A 85 37.78 9.27 -8.18
N SER A 86 36.83 9.97 -7.56
CA SER A 86 36.04 11.05 -8.16
C SER A 86 36.77 12.39 -8.23
N SER A 87 37.70 12.64 -7.31
CA SER A 87 38.59 13.80 -7.31
C SER A 87 39.88 13.51 -6.53
N PRO A 88 40.87 14.42 -6.49
CA PRO A 88 42.04 14.29 -5.61
C PRO A 88 41.73 14.24 -4.11
N THR A 89 40.48 14.53 -3.70
CA THR A 89 40.02 14.60 -2.30
C THR A 89 38.76 13.78 -2.03
N SER A 90 38.23 13.06 -3.02
CA SER A 90 37.00 12.26 -2.88
C SER A 90 37.06 10.96 -3.68
N SER A 91 36.33 9.96 -3.18
CA SER A 91 36.13 8.68 -3.85
C SER A 91 34.83 8.05 -3.38
N TYR A 92 34.06 7.46 -4.28
CA TYR A 92 32.87 6.68 -3.96
C TYR A 92 33.05 5.21 -4.31
N THR A 93 32.32 4.34 -3.62
CA THR A 93 32.20 2.93 -3.99
C THR A 93 30.84 2.67 -4.64
N PHE A 94 30.75 1.63 -5.47
CA PHE A 94 29.48 1.07 -5.88
C PHE A 94 29.50 -0.46 -5.80
N GLY A 95 28.35 -1.02 -5.42
CA GLY A 95 28.10 -2.45 -5.45
C GLY A 95 27.38 -2.83 -6.74
N ILE A 96 27.67 -4.01 -7.25
CA ILE A 96 26.97 -4.59 -8.41
C ILE A 96 26.61 -6.05 -8.14
N PHE A 97 25.37 -6.41 -8.48
CA PHE A 97 24.93 -7.80 -8.60
C PHE A 97 24.67 -8.15 -10.07
N LEU A 98 25.25 -9.27 -10.50
CA LEU A 98 25.19 -9.82 -11.84
C LEU A 98 24.56 -11.24 -11.78
N PRO A 99 23.23 -11.39 -11.91
CA PRO A 99 22.57 -12.69 -11.82
C PRO A 99 22.89 -13.62 -13.00
N ASP A 100 23.12 -14.90 -12.72
CA ASP A 100 23.33 -15.96 -13.73
C ASP A 100 22.15 -16.08 -14.72
N LYS A 101 20.96 -15.65 -14.27
CA LYS A 101 19.72 -15.55 -15.03
C LYS A 101 19.33 -14.10 -15.27
N TRP A 102 20.11 -13.44 -16.14
CA TRP A 102 19.89 -12.05 -16.50
C TRP A 102 18.78 -11.87 -17.55
N ASN A 103 17.92 -10.88 -17.35
CA ASN A 103 16.79 -10.56 -18.23
C ASN A 103 17.12 -9.51 -19.33
N LYS A 104 18.42 -9.21 -19.54
CA LYS A 104 18.94 -8.12 -20.38
C LYS A 104 18.62 -6.68 -19.93
N ARG A 105 18.16 -6.47 -18.69
CA ARG A 105 17.89 -5.13 -18.13
C ARG A 105 18.91 -4.74 -17.06
N PHE A 106 19.19 -3.45 -16.97
CA PHE A 106 20.01 -2.82 -15.94
C PHE A 106 19.12 -2.06 -14.96
N LEU A 107 19.44 -2.06 -13.66
CA LEU A 107 18.76 -1.28 -12.63
C LEU A 107 19.76 -0.58 -11.70
N ALA A 108 19.59 0.71 -11.46
CA ALA A 108 20.25 1.42 -10.36
C ALA A 108 19.26 1.70 -9.21
N VAL A 109 19.76 1.63 -7.98
CA VAL A 109 19.00 1.77 -6.74
C VAL A 109 19.57 2.90 -5.89
N GLY A 110 18.70 3.84 -5.52
CA GLY A 110 19.05 5.05 -4.78
C GLY A 110 19.26 4.90 -3.27
N ASN A 111 19.59 6.04 -2.63
CA ASN A 111 19.89 6.18 -1.20
C ASN A 111 18.80 6.99 -0.45
N GLY A 112 18.89 7.13 0.88
CA GLY A 112 17.90 7.83 1.71
C GLY A 112 18.51 8.87 2.66
N GLY A 113 17.88 10.05 2.79
CA GLY A 113 18.44 11.16 3.58
C GLY A 113 19.88 11.52 3.15
N PHE A 114 20.74 11.83 4.11
CA PHE A 114 22.18 12.11 3.91
C PHE A 114 23.05 10.87 4.20
N SER A 115 22.52 9.67 3.96
CA SER A 115 23.24 8.41 4.24
C SER A 115 24.22 8.05 3.12
N GLY A 116 25.47 7.77 3.49
CA GLY A 116 26.45 7.10 2.64
C GLY A 116 26.51 5.61 2.90
N GLY A 117 26.57 4.81 1.85
CA GLY A 117 26.62 3.34 1.91
C GLY A 117 25.85 2.70 0.76
N ILE A 118 26.30 1.52 0.30
CA ILE A 118 25.67 0.81 -0.82
C ILE A 118 24.36 0.17 -0.33
N ASN A 119 23.24 0.40 -1.03
CA ASN A 119 21.93 -0.15 -0.66
C ASN A 119 21.77 -1.61 -1.16
N TRP A 120 22.59 -2.52 -0.60
CA TRP A 120 22.57 -3.96 -0.92
C TRP A 120 21.20 -4.60 -0.71
N TYR A 121 20.44 -4.11 0.27
CA TYR A 121 19.13 -4.62 0.66
C TYR A 121 18.10 -4.48 -0.49
N ASP A 122 17.92 -3.27 -1.02
CA ASP A 122 17.02 -3.02 -2.14
C ASP A 122 17.57 -3.55 -3.48
N MET A 123 18.90 -3.57 -3.68
CA MET A 123 19.51 -4.28 -4.82
C MET A 123 19.09 -5.76 -4.87
N GLY A 124 18.86 -6.38 -3.70
CA GLY A 124 18.36 -7.74 -3.57
C GLY A 124 16.95 -7.98 -4.13
N THR A 125 16.12 -6.93 -4.20
CA THR A 125 14.83 -6.94 -4.89
C THR A 125 15.04 -6.98 -6.41
N GLY A 126 15.87 -6.08 -6.96
CA GLY A 126 16.09 -5.94 -8.40
C GLY A 126 16.54 -7.22 -9.11
N VAL A 127 17.48 -7.95 -8.51
CA VAL A 127 17.99 -9.22 -9.08
C VAL A 127 16.95 -10.33 -9.12
N LYS A 128 15.89 -10.28 -8.30
CA LYS A 128 14.82 -11.29 -8.28
C LYS A 128 13.82 -11.11 -9.43
N TYR A 129 13.70 -9.89 -9.97
CA TYR A 129 13.08 -9.65 -11.27
C TYR A 129 14.05 -9.92 -12.46
N GLY A 130 15.31 -10.31 -12.18
CA GLY A 130 16.32 -10.69 -13.17
C GLY A 130 17.25 -9.58 -13.66
N PHE A 131 17.23 -8.39 -13.06
CA PHE A 131 18.07 -7.25 -13.47
C PHE A 131 19.52 -7.41 -13.00
N ALA A 132 20.48 -6.98 -13.82
CA ALA A 132 21.80 -6.62 -13.32
C ALA A 132 21.65 -5.29 -12.55
N THR A 133 21.99 -5.28 -11.26
CA THR A 133 21.54 -4.24 -10.33
C THR A 133 22.71 -3.58 -9.59
N ILE A 134 22.69 -2.24 -9.42
CA ILE A 134 23.69 -1.47 -8.66
C ILE A 134 23.10 -0.56 -7.58
N SER A 135 23.95 -0.16 -6.65
CA SER A 135 23.78 1.04 -5.81
C SER A 135 25.16 1.62 -5.45
N THR A 136 25.22 2.92 -5.18
CA THR A 136 26.46 3.64 -4.82
C THR A 136 26.48 4.04 -3.35
N SER A 137 27.67 4.16 -2.76
CA SER A 137 27.84 4.71 -1.40
C SER A 137 27.81 6.23 -1.33
N THR A 138 27.70 6.94 -2.46
CA THR A 138 27.66 8.42 -2.52
C THR A 138 28.87 9.16 -1.95
N GLY A 139 30.03 8.48 -1.85
CA GLY A 139 31.31 9.09 -1.46
C GLY A 139 31.66 9.01 0.03
N HIS A 140 30.83 8.35 0.84
CA HIS A 140 31.00 8.30 2.30
C HIS A 140 30.24 7.10 2.93
N ASN A 141 30.30 6.95 4.25
CA ASN A 141 29.57 5.93 5.01
C ASN A 141 28.98 6.59 6.27
N SER A 142 27.66 6.80 6.33
CA SER A 142 26.99 7.60 7.37
C SER A 142 25.54 7.14 7.59
N THR A 143 24.91 7.58 8.68
CA THR A 143 23.46 7.45 8.86
C THR A 143 22.71 8.56 8.11
N SER A 144 21.39 8.44 7.94
CA SER A 144 20.61 9.41 7.16
C SER A 144 20.60 10.84 7.71
N GLN A 145 21.00 11.06 8.97
CA GLN A 145 21.08 12.36 9.63
C GLN A 145 22.51 12.85 9.87
N ASP A 146 23.52 11.99 9.72
CA ASP A 146 24.93 12.38 9.89
C ASP A 146 25.42 13.07 8.62
N MET A 147 25.73 14.37 8.75
CA MET A 147 26.24 15.22 7.67
C MET A 147 27.69 15.65 7.91
N SER A 148 28.37 15.12 8.92
CA SER A 148 29.74 15.53 9.30
C SER A 148 30.76 15.32 8.16
N TRP A 149 30.52 14.33 7.31
CA TRP A 149 31.28 14.06 6.08
C TRP A 149 31.29 15.22 5.07
N ALA A 150 30.26 16.09 5.10
CA ALA A 150 30.11 17.19 4.16
C ALA A 150 31.00 18.39 4.53
N LEU A 151 31.35 18.55 5.82
CA LEU A 151 32.01 19.74 6.35
C LEU A 151 33.33 20.04 5.62
N ASN A 152 33.39 21.19 4.95
CA ASN A 152 34.52 21.66 4.12
C ASN A 152 34.90 20.71 2.95
N ASN A 153 34.04 19.77 2.57
CA ASN A 153 34.30 18.75 1.53
C ASN A 153 33.39 18.93 0.29
N PRO A 154 33.59 19.97 -0.55
CA PRO A 154 32.72 20.28 -1.69
C PRO A 154 32.66 19.15 -2.73
N GLU A 155 33.74 18.38 -2.88
CA GLU A 155 33.81 17.24 -3.78
C GLU A 155 32.92 16.08 -3.32
N THR A 156 32.89 15.78 -2.02
CA THR A 156 31.98 14.77 -1.46
C THR A 156 30.52 15.24 -1.53
N LYS A 157 30.26 16.56 -1.38
CA LYS A 157 28.93 17.15 -1.64
C LYS A 157 28.50 16.92 -3.10
N ALA A 158 29.40 17.08 -4.07
CA ALA A 158 29.13 16.81 -5.49
C ALA A 158 28.90 15.32 -5.81
N ASP A 159 29.64 14.42 -5.15
CA ASP A 159 29.42 12.97 -5.25
C ASP A 159 28.02 12.57 -4.80
N TRP A 160 27.58 13.00 -3.61
CA TRP A 160 26.23 12.73 -3.11
C TRP A 160 25.13 13.48 -3.89
N ALA A 161 25.41 14.70 -4.36
CA ALA A 161 24.48 15.45 -5.20
C ALA A 161 24.12 14.71 -6.50
N GLY A 162 25.05 13.97 -7.11
CA GLY A 162 24.71 13.06 -8.22
C GLY A 162 25.88 12.44 -8.98
N ARG A 163 27.10 13.00 -8.87
CA ARG A 163 28.28 12.53 -9.64
C ARG A 163 28.61 11.06 -9.38
N SER A 164 28.39 10.58 -8.16
CA SER A 164 28.58 9.18 -7.79
C SER A 164 27.61 8.23 -8.51
N LEU A 165 26.32 8.56 -8.60
CA LEU A 165 25.31 7.74 -9.26
C LEU A 165 25.56 7.65 -10.76
N HIS A 166 25.86 8.78 -11.41
CA HIS A 166 26.18 8.82 -12.83
C HIS A 166 27.42 7.98 -13.17
N GLY A 167 28.55 8.25 -12.53
CA GLY A 167 29.79 7.52 -12.80
C GLY A 167 29.70 6.03 -12.45
N SER A 168 29.00 5.68 -11.36
CA SER A 168 28.67 4.27 -11.05
C SER A 168 27.84 3.63 -12.16
N THR A 169 26.84 4.33 -12.69
CA THR A 169 25.97 3.83 -13.78
C THR A 169 26.75 3.63 -15.08
N VAL A 170 27.60 4.58 -15.46
CA VAL A 170 28.47 4.49 -16.63
C VAL A 170 29.45 3.31 -16.52
N LEU A 171 30.16 3.16 -15.40
CA LEU A 171 31.12 2.07 -15.20
C LEU A 171 30.43 0.71 -15.06
N ALA A 172 29.31 0.63 -14.36
CA ALA A 172 28.55 -0.61 -14.23
C ALA A 172 27.96 -1.10 -15.56
N LYS A 173 27.54 -0.20 -16.46
CA LYS A 173 27.14 -0.57 -17.83
C LYS A 173 28.29 -1.25 -18.60
N LYS A 174 29.53 -0.73 -18.50
CA LYS A 174 30.74 -1.39 -19.07
C LYS A 174 30.92 -2.80 -18.50
N ILE A 175 30.82 -2.96 -17.17
CA ILE A 175 30.95 -4.26 -16.49
C ILE A 175 29.87 -5.24 -16.95
N VAL A 176 28.61 -4.82 -17.03
CA VAL A 176 27.49 -5.65 -17.51
C VAL A 176 27.73 -6.11 -18.95
N GLU A 177 28.11 -5.20 -19.84
CA GLU A 177 28.41 -5.54 -21.24
C GLU A 177 29.56 -6.55 -21.35
N GLY A 178 30.67 -6.33 -20.63
CA GLY A 178 31.83 -7.23 -20.64
C GLY A 178 31.64 -8.56 -19.90
N TYR A 179 30.68 -8.63 -18.97
CA TYR A 179 30.40 -9.85 -18.20
C TYR A 179 29.49 -10.81 -18.95
N TYR A 180 28.42 -10.30 -19.58
CA TYR A 180 27.47 -11.08 -20.38
C TYR A 180 27.80 -11.10 -21.88
N GLY A 181 28.84 -10.38 -22.32
CA GLY A 181 29.19 -10.19 -23.73
C GLY A 181 28.11 -9.47 -24.55
N ASN A 182 27.21 -8.73 -23.87
CA ASN A 182 26.03 -8.07 -24.42
C ASN A 182 25.70 -6.86 -23.54
N ALA A 183 25.57 -5.66 -24.12
CA ALA A 183 25.00 -4.51 -23.41
C ALA A 183 23.56 -4.78 -22.92
N ALA A 184 23.11 -4.05 -21.90
CA ALA A 184 21.72 -4.07 -21.47
C ALA A 184 20.81 -3.50 -22.58
N ASN A 185 19.68 -4.17 -22.85
CA ASN A 185 18.68 -3.70 -23.80
C ASN A 185 18.02 -2.39 -23.33
N LYS A 186 17.83 -2.25 -22.01
CA LYS A 186 17.19 -1.12 -21.33
C LYS A 186 17.78 -0.90 -19.93
N SER A 187 17.88 0.37 -19.54
CA SER A 187 18.43 0.84 -18.27
C SER A 187 17.35 1.51 -17.42
N TYR A 188 17.26 1.12 -16.15
CA TYR A 188 16.20 1.56 -15.23
C TYR A 188 16.77 2.12 -13.94
N TYR A 189 15.99 2.97 -13.26
CA TYR A 189 16.28 3.49 -11.94
C TYR A 189 15.08 3.30 -11.00
N SER A 190 15.35 2.98 -9.73
CA SER A 190 14.38 2.98 -8.65
C SER A 190 14.95 3.66 -7.41
N GLY A 191 14.27 4.70 -6.91
CA GLY A 191 14.63 5.36 -5.65
C GLY A 191 13.45 6.06 -5.02
N CYS A 192 13.53 6.32 -3.71
CA CYS A 192 12.58 7.16 -2.99
C CYS A 192 13.30 8.13 -2.05
N SER A 193 12.68 9.25 -1.67
CA SER A 193 13.30 10.29 -0.82
C SER A 193 14.48 10.99 -1.53
N THR A 194 15.69 10.97 -0.95
CA THR A 194 16.95 11.29 -1.66
C THR A 194 17.11 10.46 -2.94
N GLY A 195 16.67 9.21 -2.95
CA GLY A 195 16.62 8.37 -4.15
C GLY A 195 15.65 8.91 -5.20
N GLY A 196 14.53 9.51 -4.80
CA GLY A 196 13.63 10.20 -5.71
C GLY A 196 14.30 11.43 -6.33
N ARG A 197 15.00 12.23 -5.51
CA ARG A 197 15.83 13.37 -5.98
C ARG A 197 16.90 12.91 -6.96
N GLN A 198 17.67 11.87 -6.62
CA GLN A 198 18.73 11.29 -7.45
C GLN A 198 18.19 10.87 -8.83
N GLY A 199 17.06 10.16 -8.88
CA GLY A 199 16.43 9.76 -10.15
C GLY A 199 15.99 10.95 -11.01
N VAL A 200 15.33 11.95 -10.41
CA VAL A 200 14.94 13.19 -11.11
C VAL A 200 16.18 13.98 -11.56
N LYS A 201 17.24 14.04 -10.76
CA LYS A 201 18.51 14.71 -11.12
C LYS A 201 19.20 14.02 -12.31
N SER A 202 19.23 12.69 -12.37
CA SER A 202 19.71 11.97 -13.56
C SER A 202 18.85 12.30 -14.79
N ALA A 203 17.52 12.33 -14.68
CA ALA A 203 16.63 12.75 -15.78
C ALA A 203 16.91 14.17 -16.32
N GLN A 204 17.51 15.03 -15.49
CA GLN A 204 17.79 16.44 -15.77
C GLN A 204 19.21 16.76 -16.23
N ALA A 205 20.20 15.94 -15.85
CA ALA A 205 21.63 16.25 -16.00
C ALA A 205 22.44 15.14 -16.69
N HIS A 206 21.98 13.89 -16.61
CA HIS A 206 22.59 12.71 -17.24
C HIS A 206 21.48 11.86 -17.85
N PRO A 207 20.64 12.42 -18.73
CA PRO A 207 19.36 11.80 -19.07
C PRO A 207 19.55 10.44 -19.75
N GLU A 208 20.68 10.20 -20.42
CA GLU A 208 21.12 8.92 -21.00
C GLU A 208 21.43 7.81 -19.99
N ASP A 209 21.44 8.08 -18.69
CA ASP A 209 21.63 7.03 -17.69
C ASP A 209 20.49 6.01 -17.69
N PHE A 210 19.25 6.45 -17.93
CA PHE A 210 18.07 5.59 -17.80
C PHE A 210 17.05 5.79 -18.93
N ASP A 211 16.48 4.69 -19.41
CA ASP A 211 15.26 4.66 -20.22
C ASP A 211 14.00 4.80 -19.35
N GLY A 212 14.04 4.33 -18.11
CA GLY A 212 12.92 4.36 -17.17
C GLY A 212 13.33 4.73 -15.75
N ILE A 213 12.62 5.66 -15.12
CA ILE A 213 12.93 6.16 -13.77
C ILE A 213 11.68 6.06 -12.90
N LEU A 214 11.78 5.35 -11.77
CA LEU A 214 10.77 5.30 -10.70
C LEU A 214 11.29 6.10 -9.49
N ALA A 215 10.63 7.22 -9.18
CA ALA A 215 11.10 8.21 -8.22
C ALA A 215 10.03 8.57 -7.17
N GLY A 216 10.05 7.86 -6.04
CA GLY A 216 9.15 8.11 -4.91
C GLY A 216 9.56 9.32 -4.07
N ALA A 217 8.59 10.02 -3.51
CA ALA A 217 8.72 11.20 -2.64
C ALA A 217 9.99 12.07 -2.92
N PRO A 218 10.19 12.61 -4.13
CA PRO A 218 11.50 13.19 -4.48
C PRO A 218 11.87 14.42 -3.63
N ALA A 219 13.02 14.34 -2.95
CA ALA A 219 13.64 15.43 -2.21
C ALA A 219 14.24 16.53 -3.12
N TRP A 220 13.53 16.91 -4.20
CA TRP A 220 14.08 17.62 -5.35
C TRP A 220 14.58 19.03 -4.99
N LYS A 221 13.85 19.78 -4.14
CA LYS A 221 14.23 21.12 -3.68
C LYS A 221 14.96 21.07 -2.33
N SER A 222 15.97 20.20 -2.25
CA SER A 222 16.70 19.87 -1.02
C SER A 222 17.18 21.08 -0.21
N THR A 223 17.62 22.15 -0.87
CA THR A 223 18.09 23.38 -0.18
C THR A 223 17.00 24.07 0.63
N SER A 224 15.76 24.05 0.14
CA SER A 224 14.58 24.59 0.84
C SER A 224 14.00 23.58 1.83
N GLN A 225 14.01 22.29 1.49
CA GLN A 225 13.48 21.21 2.33
C GLN A 225 14.18 21.14 3.69
N GLN A 226 15.51 21.15 3.73
CA GLN A 226 16.24 21.02 5.00
C GLN A 226 16.04 22.25 5.90
N LEU A 227 16.03 23.45 5.34
CA LEU A 227 15.69 24.66 6.10
C LEU A 227 14.22 24.71 6.53
N TRP A 228 13.31 24.05 5.80
CA TRP A 228 11.94 23.81 6.25
C TRP A 228 11.88 22.85 7.45
N GLN A 229 12.69 21.78 7.51
CA GLN A 229 12.79 20.90 8.70
C GLN A 229 13.18 21.72 9.95
N LEU A 230 14.16 22.62 9.81
CA LEU A 230 14.54 23.56 10.88
C LEU A 230 13.32 24.43 11.26
N LYS A 231 12.65 25.02 10.27
CA LYS A 231 11.52 25.93 10.49
C LYS A 231 10.34 25.27 11.22
N VAL A 232 9.98 24.02 10.91
CA VAL A 232 8.85 23.34 11.58
C VAL A 232 9.19 22.90 13.00
N GLY A 233 10.43 22.48 13.28
CA GLY A 233 10.92 22.33 14.65
C GLY A 233 10.81 23.64 15.43
N ALA A 234 11.36 24.72 14.89
CA ALA A 234 11.30 26.05 15.48
C ALA A 234 9.89 26.67 15.59
N ILE A 235 8.87 26.13 14.90
CA ILE A 235 7.46 26.50 15.11
C ILE A 235 6.88 25.84 16.36
N ASN A 236 7.30 24.61 16.69
CA ASN A 236 6.78 23.87 17.84
C ASN A 236 7.47 24.24 19.17
N LEU A 237 8.67 24.80 19.12
CA LEU A 237 9.51 25.12 20.29
C LEU A 237 9.11 26.45 20.99
N PRO A 238 9.46 26.63 22.29
CA PRO A 238 10.15 25.67 23.17
C PRO A 238 9.21 24.64 23.80
N GLU A 239 9.76 23.51 24.24
CA GLU A 239 9.04 22.35 24.82
C GLU A 239 8.30 22.66 26.14
N ASP A 240 8.70 23.70 26.87
CA ASP A 240 8.00 24.22 28.05
C ASP A 240 7.02 25.37 27.72
N GLY A 241 6.96 25.78 26.45
CA GLY A 241 6.13 26.87 25.96
C GLY A 241 4.64 26.48 25.86
N PRO A 242 3.71 27.43 26.09
CA PRO A 242 2.27 27.14 26.07
C PRO A 242 1.73 26.74 24.69
N GLY A 243 2.51 26.95 23.63
CA GLY A 243 2.19 26.54 22.26
C GLY A 243 2.73 25.16 21.86
N TYR A 244 3.58 24.52 22.67
CA TYR A 244 4.19 23.24 22.34
C TYR A 244 3.14 22.14 22.15
N LEU A 245 3.30 21.36 21.08
CA LEU A 245 2.57 20.13 20.80
C LEU A 245 3.48 18.94 21.17
N PRO A 246 3.27 18.29 22.33
CA PRO A 246 3.90 17.01 22.65
C PRO A 246 3.61 15.97 21.57
N THR A 247 4.53 15.04 21.34
CA THR A 247 4.40 13.98 20.33
C THR A 247 3.14 13.13 20.53
N SER A 248 2.71 12.92 21.78
CA SER A 248 1.46 12.21 22.13
C SER A 248 0.17 12.93 21.72
N MET A 249 0.22 14.22 21.36
CA MET A 249 -0.96 14.92 20.84
C MET A 249 -1.22 14.62 19.36
N PHE A 250 -0.24 14.11 18.61
CA PHE A 250 -0.39 13.93 17.16
C PHE A 250 -1.32 12.79 16.77
N GLU A 251 -1.50 11.79 17.64
CA GLU A 251 -2.56 10.78 17.54
C GLU A 251 -3.95 11.44 17.65
N VAL A 252 -4.17 12.25 18.69
CA VAL A 252 -5.42 13.02 18.92
C VAL A 252 -5.71 14.02 17.78
N ILE A 253 -4.67 14.62 17.20
CA ILE A 253 -4.82 15.53 16.05
C ILE A 253 -5.18 14.73 14.79
N SER A 254 -4.49 13.62 14.50
CA SER A 254 -4.78 12.79 13.32
C SER A 254 -6.19 12.22 13.37
N ASP A 255 -6.67 11.79 14.55
CA ASP A 255 -8.03 11.27 14.70
C ASP A 255 -9.10 12.34 14.45
N GLU A 256 -8.91 13.59 14.89
CA GLU A 256 -9.84 14.69 14.59
C GLU A 256 -9.71 15.20 13.14
N VAL A 257 -8.52 15.09 12.52
CA VAL A 257 -8.32 15.29 11.08
C VAL A 257 -9.10 14.24 10.31
N LEU A 258 -8.92 12.95 10.60
CA LEU A 258 -9.65 11.84 9.99
C LEU A 258 -11.17 12.02 10.17
N ARG A 259 -11.64 12.30 11.39
CA ARG A 259 -13.06 12.54 11.69
C ARG A 259 -13.66 13.74 10.95
N GLN A 260 -12.85 14.64 10.38
CA GLN A 260 -13.29 15.72 9.50
C GLN A 260 -13.06 15.44 8.00
N CYS A 261 -12.09 14.60 7.64
CA CYS A 261 -11.57 14.48 6.28
C CYS A 261 -11.83 13.13 5.58
N ASP A 262 -12.08 12.05 6.31
CA ASP A 262 -12.33 10.69 5.78
C ASP A 262 -13.44 10.71 4.73
N GLY A 263 -14.67 11.07 5.15
CA GLY A 263 -15.85 11.19 4.29
C GLY A 263 -15.83 12.26 3.18
N SER A 264 -14.70 12.89 2.88
CA SER A 264 -14.61 13.97 1.88
C SER A 264 -14.72 13.50 0.42
N ASP A 265 -14.37 12.25 0.12
CA ASP A 265 -14.58 11.62 -1.19
C ASP A 265 -15.96 10.97 -1.36
N GLY A 266 -16.77 10.96 -0.30
CA GLY A 266 -18.09 10.31 -0.24
C GLY A 266 -18.12 9.01 0.56
N VAL A 267 -16.97 8.53 1.07
CA VAL A 267 -16.85 7.29 1.85
C VAL A 267 -16.09 7.54 3.16
N ALA A 268 -16.56 6.98 4.27
CA ALA A 268 -15.79 6.90 5.50
C ALA A 268 -15.18 5.49 5.60
N ASP A 269 -13.85 5.37 5.60
CA ASP A 269 -13.12 4.11 5.78
C ASP A 269 -11.68 4.29 6.28
N GLY A 270 -11.44 5.30 7.11
CA GLY A 270 -10.11 5.56 7.67
C GLY A 270 -9.08 6.10 6.67
N VAL A 271 -9.45 6.41 5.43
CA VAL A 271 -8.49 6.75 4.37
C VAL A 271 -8.91 8.03 3.65
N ILE A 272 -8.29 9.13 4.04
CA ILE A 272 -8.41 10.42 3.35
C ILE A 272 -7.87 10.26 1.91
N MET A 273 -8.76 10.09 0.92
CA MET A 273 -8.37 9.84 -0.47
C MET A 273 -7.69 11.03 -1.13
N ASP A 274 -8.07 12.25 -0.76
CA ASP A 274 -7.39 13.47 -1.19
C ASP A 274 -7.55 14.58 -0.12
N PRO A 275 -6.49 14.87 0.66
CA PRO A 275 -6.48 15.94 1.66
C PRO A 275 -6.98 17.30 1.16
N ARG A 276 -6.87 17.59 -0.15
CA ARG A 276 -7.25 18.87 -0.77
C ARG A 276 -8.76 19.08 -0.83
N HIS A 277 -9.57 18.04 -0.64
CA HIS A 277 -11.03 18.12 -0.56
C HIS A 277 -11.54 18.28 0.89
N CYS A 278 -10.66 18.23 1.90
CA CYS A 278 -11.04 18.46 3.29
C CYS A 278 -10.90 19.94 3.71
N ASN A 279 -11.91 20.45 4.41
CA ASN A 279 -11.88 21.77 5.06
C ASN A 279 -11.68 21.60 6.57
N PHE A 280 -10.46 21.27 6.98
CA PHE A 280 -10.13 20.96 8.38
C PHE A 280 -10.23 22.18 9.30
N ARG A 281 -10.85 21.98 10.47
CA ARG A 281 -11.17 23.00 11.49
C ARG A 281 -10.49 22.67 12.82
N PRO A 282 -9.19 22.98 12.99
CA PRO A 282 -8.44 22.60 14.20
C PRO A 282 -8.95 23.25 15.50
N GLU A 283 -9.73 24.33 15.45
CA GLU A 283 -10.40 24.84 16.66
C GLU A 283 -11.47 23.89 17.24
N LYS A 284 -11.82 22.79 16.55
CA LYS A 284 -12.61 21.70 17.14
C LYS A 284 -11.87 20.94 18.24
N LEU A 285 -10.54 20.99 18.25
CA LEU A 285 -9.71 20.45 19.32
C LEU A 285 -9.67 21.34 20.58
N LEU A 286 -10.26 22.55 20.58
CA LEU A 286 -10.11 23.47 21.72
C LEU A 286 -10.66 22.89 23.02
N CYS A 287 -9.82 22.86 24.06
CA CYS A 287 -10.25 22.54 25.42
C CYS A 287 -11.35 23.48 25.91
N THR A 288 -12.40 22.91 26.50
CA THR A 288 -13.53 23.63 27.08
C THR A 288 -13.35 23.82 28.59
N SER A 289 -14.10 24.72 29.21
CA SER A 289 -14.17 24.84 30.67
C SER A 289 -14.73 23.59 31.38
N SER A 290 -15.33 22.67 30.61
CA SER A 290 -15.81 21.35 31.03
C SER A 290 -14.87 20.18 30.69
N SER A 291 -13.73 20.43 30.04
CA SER A 291 -12.81 19.37 29.60
C SER A 291 -12.03 18.79 30.78
N THR A 292 -12.49 17.66 31.32
CA THR A 292 -11.86 16.96 32.45
C THR A 292 -10.58 16.21 32.06
N ASN A 293 -10.37 15.91 30.78
CA ASN A 293 -9.12 15.36 30.27
C ASN A 293 -8.44 16.35 29.32
N LEU A 294 -7.28 16.86 29.73
CA LEU A 294 -6.45 17.75 28.91
C LEU A 294 -5.52 16.98 27.94
N SER A 295 -5.48 15.64 28.00
CA SER A 295 -4.77 14.80 27.02
C SER A 295 -5.58 14.53 25.74
N ALA A 296 -6.77 15.10 25.61
CA ALA A 296 -7.72 14.84 24.52
C ALA A 296 -8.23 16.15 23.88
N CYS A 297 -7.53 17.26 24.11
CA CYS A 297 -7.84 18.57 23.54
C CYS A 297 -6.58 19.45 23.53
N LEU A 298 -6.58 20.48 22.70
CA LEU A 298 -5.51 21.46 22.59
C LEU A 298 -5.92 22.79 23.23
N THR A 299 -4.94 23.49 23.82
CA THR A 299 -5.10 24.88 24.24
C THR A 299 -5.13 25.84 23.05
N ALA A 300 -5.58 27.08 23.25
CA ALA A 300 -5.62 28.08 22.17
C ALA A 300 -4.25 28.38 21.53
N PRO A 301 -3.13 28.48 22.28
CA PRO A 301 -1.80 28.61 21.68
C PRO A 301 -1.38 27.36 20.89
N GLN A 302 -1.66 26.15 21.39
CA GLN A 302 -1.40 24.90 20.66
C GLN A 302 -2.16 24.81 19.33
N VAL A 303 -3.42 25.26 19.30
CA VAL A 303 -4.19 25.39 18.03
C VAL A 303 -3.57 26.44 17.09
N ALA A 304 -2.91 27.48 17.61
CA ALA A 304 -2.18 28.45 16.79
C ALA A 304 -0.85 27.90 16.25
N THR A 305 -0.14 27.06 17.01
CA THR A 305 1.01 26.27 16.53
C THR A 305 0.59 25.33 15.42
N LEU A 306 -0.46 24.52 15.66
CA LEU A 306 -0.97 23.56 14.68
C LEU A 306 -1.40 24.24 13.38
N LYS A 307 -2.03 25.42 13.44
CA LYS A 307 -2.38 26.22 12.26
C LYS A 307 -1.13 26.65 11.46
N GLN A 308 -0.01 26.97 12.10
CA GLN A 308 1.23 27.29 11.40
C GLN A 308 1.88 26.08 10.73
N LEU A 309 1.70 24.86 11.28
CA LEU A 309 2.25 23.63 10.71
C LEU A 309 1.54 23.17 9.42
N TYR A 310 0.30 23.62 9.17
CA TYR A 310 -0.40 23.37 7.89
C TYR A 310 -0.27 24.51 6.86
N LEU A 311 0.23 25.68 7.25
CA LEU A 311 0.35 26.83 6.33
C LEU A 311 1.67 26.77 5.54
N PRO A 312 1.65 26.97 4.20
CA PRO A 312 2.85 26.94 3.38
C PRO A 312 3.84 28.05 3.74
N LEU A 313 5.14 27.79 3.59
CA LEU A 313 6.16 28.76 3.93
C LEU A 313 6.30 29.80 2.81
N VAL A 314 6.02 31.06 3.15
CA VAL A 314 6.07 32.22 2.25
C VAL A 314 6.90 33.34 2.86
N GLN A 315 7.61 34.09 2.02
CA GLN A 315 8.32 35.31 2.38
C GLN A 315 7.55 36.53 1.87
N LEU A 316 7.25 37.48 2.75
CA LEU A 316 6.77 38.80 2.37
C LEU A 316 7.96 39.72 2.07
N ASP A 317 8.06 40.22 0.84
CA ASP A 317 8.84 41.43 0.58
C ASP A 317 7.96 42.64 0.89
N ALA A 318 8.24 43.31 2.01
CA ALA A 318 7.50 44.46 2.49
C ALA A 318 7.70 45.72 1.62
N ASN A 319 8.71 45.77 0.75
CA ASN A 319 8.98 46.93 -0.11
C ASN A 319 8.07 46.96 -1.34
N VAL A 320 7.71 45.77 -1.86
CA VAL A 320 6.79 45.60 -3.01
C VAL A 320 5.45 44.95 -2.63
N ASN A 321 5.25 44.64 -1.34
CA ASN A 321 4.08 43.95 -0.79
C ASN A 321 3.73 42.64 -1.53
N ASN A 322 4.76 41.84 -1.85
CA ASN A 322 4.63 40.59 -2.61
C ASN A 322 4.96 39.38 -1.74
N LEU A 323 4.26 38.26 -1.95
CA LEU A 323 4.46 36.99 -1.24
C LEU A 323 5.14 35.96 -2.14
N THR A 324 6.40 35.67 -1.86
CA THR A 324 7.18 34.64 -2.56
C THR A 324 7.02 33.29 -1.87
N TYR A 325 6.63 32.27 -2.62
CA TYR A 325 6.54 30.89 -2.14
C TYR A 325 7.93 30.26 -1.98
N ILE A 326 8.19 29.65 -0.81
CA ILE A 326 9.45 28.98 -0.51
C ILE A 326 9.28 27.46 -0.60
N TYR A 327 8.37 26.90 0.19
CA TYR A 327 8.19 25.46 0.37
C TYR A 327 6.77 25.14 0.86
N PRO A 328 6.18 23.97 0.55
CA PRO A 328 4.92 23.56 1.16
C PRO A 328 5.15 23.18 2.63
N ASN A 329 4.06 23.00 3.37
CA ASN A 329 4.09 22.50 4.73
C ASN A 329 3.23 21.23 4.83
N PHE A 330 3.13 20.61 6.00
CA PHE A 330 2.52 19.29 6.13
C PHE A 330 1.08 19.20 5.56
N GLY A 331 0.75 18.05 4.98
CA GLY A 331 -0.60 17.72 4.54
C GLY A 331 -1.48 17.16 5.67
N LEU A 332 -2.79 17.22 5.50
CA LEU A 332 -3.75 16.57 6.41
C LEU A 332 -3.63 15.05 6.25
N GLY A 333 -3.51 14.33 7.36
CA GLY A 333 -3.29 12.88 7.40
C GLY A 333 -1.84 12.46 7.63
N SER A 334 -0.88 13.40 7.65
CA SER A 334 0.53 13.10 7.94
C SER A 334 0.92 13.27 9.42
N GLU A 335 -0.04 13.53 10.30
CA GLU A 335 0.20 13.91 11.71
C GLU A 335 1.03 12.86 12.47
N PHE A 336 0.75 11.57 12.25
CA PHE A 336 1.54 10.46 12.83
C PHE A 336 3.03 10.52 12.52
N GLN A 337 3.44 11.18 11.43
CA GLN A 337 4.83 11.28 10.99
C GLN A 337 5.45 12.67 11.20
N MET A 338 4.65 13.73 11.36
CA MET A 338 5.14 15.09 11.69
C MET A 338 6.15 15.14 12.86
N PRO A 339 6.00 14.35 13.96
CA PRO A 339 7.01 14.26 15.02
C PRO A 339 8.45 13.99 14.56
N SER A 340 8.65 13.31 13.43
CA SER A 340 10.00 13.03 12.89
C SER A 340 10.73 14.27 12.38
N SER A 341 10.01 15.36 12.13
CA SER A 341 10.54 16.64 11.64
C SER A 341 10.86 17.67 12.73
N PHE A 342 10.39 17.50 13.97
CA PHE A 342 10.51 18.58 14.96
C PHE A 342 11.87 18.68 15.66
N GLY A 343 12.51 17.56 16.00
CA GLY A 343 13.70 17.55 16.87
C GLY A 343 13.38 17.21 18.33
N SER A 344 14.25 17.61 19.27
CA SER A 344 14.13 17.27 20.70
C SER A 344 15.13 18.06 21.56
N ASN A 345 14.91 18.11 22.87
CA ASN A 345 15.76 18.80 23.86
C ASN A 345 15.85 20.32 23.62
N ASN A 346 14.75 20.93 23.18
CA ASN A 346 14.67 22.31 22.70
C ASN A 346 15.49 22.64 21.43
N GLU A 347 15.94 21.63 20.68
CA GLU A 347 16.64 21.80 19.39
C GLU A 347 15.79 21.30 18.20
N PRO A 348 15.76 22.02 17.06
CA PRO A 348 15.13 21.55 15.83
C PRO A 348 15.80 20.30 15.25
N SER A 349 15.12 19.59 14.35
CA SER A 349 15.62 18.37 13.72
C SER A 349 16.98 18.57 13.03
N LEU A 350 17.89 17.60 13.22
CA LEU A 350 19.24 17.58 12.63
C LEU A 350 19.22 17.69 11.09
N TYR A 351 18.14 17.22 10.44
CA TYR A 351 17.93 17.41 9.01
C TYR A 351 17.99 18.89 8.57
N GLY A 352 17.71 19.84 9.48
CA GLY A 352 17.85 21.27 9.24
C GLY A 352 19.07 21.91 9.91
N THR A 353 19.34 21.61 11.18
CA THR A 353 20.44 22.26 11.95
C THR A 353 21.83 21.77 11.52
N ASP A 354 22.02 20.46 11.34
CA ASP A 354 23.30 19.91 10.87
C ASP A 354 23.48 20.08 9.35
N TYR A 355 22.38 20.21 8.59
CA TYR A 355 22.45 20.67 7.20
C TYR A 355 23.00 22.09 7.12
N ALA A 356 22.48 23.02 7.92
CA ALA A 356 22.95 24.40 7.93
C ALA A 356 24.44 24.49 8.28
N LYS A 357 24.88 23.79 9.34
CA LYS A 357 26.27 23.76 9.82
C LYS A 357 27.23 23.05 8.86
N ASN A 358 26.99 21.77 8.56
CA ASN A 358 27.96 20.90 7.90
C ASN A 358 27.83 20.89 6.36
N TYR A 359 26.64 21.10 5.82
CA TYR A 359 26.41 21.02 4.36
C TYR A 359 26.34 22.39 3.70
N LEU A 360 25.64 23.36 4.30
CA LEU A 360 25.35 24.65 3.69
C LEU A 360 26.42 25.72 3.92
N PHE A 361 26.75 26.01 5.19
CA PHE A 361 27.63 27.14 5.55
C PHE A 361 29.07 26.74 5.88
N ASP A 362 29.34 25.44 6.09
CA ASP A 362 30.63 24.90 6.53
C ASP A 362 31.15 25.49 7.87
N ASP A 363 30.23 25.99 8.72
CA ASP A 363 30.48 26.56 10.03
C ASP A 363 29.73 25.81 11.14
N LEU A 364 30.47 25.11 12.00
CA LEU A 364 29.94 24.42 13.17
C LEU A 364 29.42 25.36 14.27
N ASN A 365 29.84 26.63 14.26
CA ASN A 365 29.41 27.65 15.21
C ASN A 365 28.10 28.34 14.80
N TRP A 366 27.54 27.99 13.63
CA TRP A 366 26.30 28.58 13.13
C TRP A 366 25.13 28.29 14.09
N ASP A 367 24.68 29.34 14.78
CA ASP A 367 23.57 29.32 15.71
C ASP A 367 22.27 29.68 14.99
N TRP A 368 21.32 28.74 14.98
CA TRP A 368 20.02 28.95 14.34
C TRP A 368 19.16 29.98 15.09
N THR A 369 19.31 30.11 16.41
CA THR A 369 18.50 31.03 17.22
C THR A 369 18.83 32.49 16.92
N ALA A 370 20.11 32.79 16.63
CA ALA A 370 20.58 34.10 16.21
C ALA A 370 20.49 34.34 14.69
N SER A 371 20.65 33.30 13.87
CA SER A 371 20.93 33.46 12.42
C SER A 371 19.77 33.08 11.49
N PHE A 372 18.88 32.17 11.89
CA PHE A 372 17.90 31.57 10.99
C PHE A 372 16.74 32.53 10.67
N ASN A 373 16.60 32.90 9.40
CA ASN A 373 15.53 33.78 8.94
C ASN A 373 15.24 33.56 7.43
N TYR A 374 14.38 34.38 6.82
CA TYR A 374 14.04 34.22 5.40
C TYR A 374 15.24 34.39 4.45
N SER A 375 16.25 35.22 4.78
CA SER A 375 17.46 35.33 3.95
C SER A 375 18.27 34.02 3.89
N THR A 376 18.15 33.15 4.90
CA THR A 376 18.81 31.83 4.92
C THR A 376 18.32 30.95 3.75
N PHE A 377 17.04 31.06 3.36
CA PHE A 377 16.49 30.33 2.20
C PHE A 377 16.99 30.88 0.87
N VAL A 378 17.09 32.21 0.75
CA VAL A 378 17.66 32.87 -0.44
C VAL A 378 19.14 32.48 -0.62
N GLU A 379 19.90 32.49 0.47
CA GLU A 379 21.31 32.11 0.47
C GLU A 379 21.50 30.60 0.21
N ALA A 380 20.61 29.74 0.71
CA ALA A 380 20.62 28.31 0.38
C ALA A 380 20.32 28.02 -1.10
N ALA A 381 19.44 28.78 -1.73
CA ALA A 381 19.23 28.72 -3.17
C ALA A 381 20.44 29.25 -3.97
N ARG A 382 21.10 30.31 -3.46
CA ARG A 382 22.31 30.90 -4.09
C ARG A 382 23.54 29.99 -3.99
N LEU A 383 23.73 29.30 -2.86
CA LEU A 383 24.88 28.43 -2.61
C LEU A 383 24.73 27.04 -3.25
N ASN A 384 23.54 26.43 -3.14
CA ASN A 384 23.19 25.09 -3.68
C ASN A 384 24.37 24.09 -3.70
N PRO A 385 25.01 23.74 -2.57
CA PRO A 385 26.32 23.07 -2.58
C PRO A 385 26.27 21.69 -3.25
N GLY A 386 27.22 21.44 -4.15
CA GLY A 386 27.23 20.26 -5.02
C GLY A 386 26.21 20.27 -6.17
N ASN A 387 25.42 21.34 -6.33
CA ASN A 387 24.25 21.39 -7.22
C ASN A 387 23.23 20.29 -6.88
N VAL A 388 22.87 20.20 -5.59
CA VAL A 388 22.02 19.13 -5.01
C VAL A 388 20.59 19.14 -5.55
N ASN A 389 19.99 20.32 -5.78
CA ASN A 389 18.60 20.40 -6.21
C ASN A 389 18.37 19.74 -7.58
N ALA A 390 17.19 19.18 -7.78
CA ALA A 390 16.72 18.66 -9.06
C ALA A 390 15.61 19.57 -9.63
N ASP A 391 15.99 20.81 -9.95
CA ASP A 391 15.14 21.94 -10.32
C ASP A 391 15.27 22.40 -11.80
N ASN A 392 15.89 21.59 -12.68
CA ASN A 392 15.79 21.80 -14.14
C ASN A 392 14.48 21.21 -14.67
N PHE A 393 13.48 22.05 -14.91
CA PHE A 393 12.16 21.60 -15.37
C PHE A 393 12.08 21.24 -16.87
N ASN A 394 13.11 21.54 -17.67
CA ASN A 394 13.14 21.19 -19.08
C ASN A 394 13.70 19.78 -19.30
N LEU A 395 12.80 18.81 -19.52
CA LEU A 395 13.13 17.40 -19.73
C LEU A 395 13.14 16.99 -21.22
N SER A 396 13.26 17.94 -22.16
CA SER A 396 13.20 17.65 -23.60
C SER A 396 14.26 16.67 -24.11
N GLU A 397 15.46 16.63 -23.53
CA GLU A 397 16.47 15.62 -23.90
C GLU A 397 16.11 14.22 -23.39
N PHE A 398 15.60 14.11 -22.16
CA PHE A 398 15.13 12.85 -21.58
C PHE A 398 13.95 12.27 -22.38
N ARG A 399 12.94 13.10 -22.68
CA ARG A 399 11.85 12.73 -23.60
C ARG A 399 12.36 12.40 -25.00
N GLY A 400 13.31 13.17 -25.52
CA GLY A 400 13.81 13.08 -26.90
C GLY A 400 14.43 11.72 -27.27
N ARG A 401 15.03 11.02 -26.31
CA ARG A 401 15.51 9.63 -26.49
C ARG A 401 14.47 8.56 -26.11
N GLY A 402 13.25 8.97 -25.73
CA GLY A 402 12.15 8.08 -25.35
C GLY A 402 12.06 7.75 -23.86
N GLY A 403 12.84 8.41 -22.99
CA GLY A 403 12.87 8.14 -21.54
C GLY A 403 11.49 8.31 -20.87
N LYS A 404 11.23 7.52 -19.81
CA LYS A 404 9.98 7.51 -19.04
C LYS A 404 10.22 7.75 -17.55
N LEU A 405 9.41 8.59 -16.94
CA LEU A 405 9.47 8.95 -15.52
C LEU A 405 8.11 8.67 -14.86
N ILE A 406 8.12 7.88 -13.80
CA ILE A 406 7.00 7.74 -12.86
C ILE A 406 7.46 8.30 -11.52
N THR A 407 6.85 9.39 -11.06
CA THR A 407 6.95 9.82 -9.65
C THR A 407 5.73 9.36 -8.87
N TYR A 408 5.91 9.17 -7.57
CA TYR A 408 4.81 8.90 -6.65
C TYR A 408 5.06 9.54 -5.30
N HIS A 409 3.99 9.84 -4.54
CA HIS A 409 4.12 10.42 -3.20
C HIS A 409 2.95 9.99 -2.31
N GLY A 410 3.23 9.65 -1.05
CA GLY A 410 2.20 9.37 -0.05
C GLY A 410 1.48 10.65 0.41
N TYR A 411 0.16 10.62 0.58
CA TYR A 411 -0.60 11.74 1.15
C TYR A 411 -0.41 11.90 2.66
N ALA A 412 0.07 10.86 3.36
CA ALA A 412 0.43 10.91 4.78
C ALA A 412 1.95 11.08 5.00
N ASP A 413 2.70 11.57 3.99
CA ASP A 413 4.14 11.83 4.12
C ASP A 413 4.38 13.03 5.06
N GLY A 414 4.91 12.71 6.26
CA GLY A 414 5.24 13.68 7.29
C GLY A 414 6.74 13.92 7.42
N LEU A 415 7.55 13.56 6.41
CA LEU A 415 8.98 13.89 6.36
C LEU A 415 9.34 14.74 5.13
N ILE A 416 8.62 14.56 4.02
CA ILE A 416 8.66 15.44 2.84
C ILE A 416 7.20 15.78 2.50
N PRO A 417 6.77 17.06 2.58
CA PRO A 417 5.39 17.41 2.28
C PRO A 417 4.98 17.05 0.86
N THR A 418 3.92 16.24 0.73
CA THR A 418 3.41 15.64 -0.52
C THR A 418 3.30 16.64 -1.68
N ASP A 419 2.84 17.84 -1.38
CA ASP A 419 2.56 18.91 -2.34
C ASP A 419 3.84 19.43 -3.04
N VAL A 420 5.04 19.13 -2.52
CA VAL A 420 6.30 19.47 -3.20
C VAL A 420 6.45 18.70 -4.52
N SER A 421 5.89 17.49 -4.64
CA SER A 421 5.90 16.73 -5.90
C SER A 421 4.83 17.19 -6.88
N ARG A 422 3.74 17.79 -6.38
CA ARG A 422 2.80 18.52 -7.23
C ARG A 422 3.52 19.70 -7.89
N VAL A 423 4.26 20.51 -7.12
CA VAL A 423 5.05 21.62 -7.66
C VAL A 423 6.07 21.14 -8.69
N LEU A 424 6.84 20.08 -8.42
CA LEU A 424 7.75 19.51 -9.43
C LEU A 424 7.04 19.13 -10.74
N TYR A 425 5.86 18.53 -10.65
CA TYR A 425 5.08 18.15 -11.83
C TYR A 425 4.51 19.36 -12.56
N ASP A 426 3.95 20.34 -11.85
CA ASP A 426 3.35 21.55 -12.42
C ASP A 426 4.41 22.45 -13.08
N GLU A 427 5.58 22.63 -12.47
CA GLU A 427 6.72 23.38 -13.06
C GLU A 427 7.28 22.68 -14.32
N THR A 428 7.42 21.34 -14.26
CA THR A 428 7.81 20.53 -15.44
C THR A 428 6.74 20.60 -16.53
N TRP A 429 5.46 20.66 -16.16
CA TRP A 429 4.37 20.80 -17.12
C TRP A 429 4.44 22.16 -17.84
N MET A 430 4.65 23.27 -17.11
CA MET A 430 4.79 24.60 -17.71
C MET A 430 5.99 24.64 -18.68
N ALA A 431 7.18 24.23 -18.24
CA ALA A 431 8.40 24.26 -19.05
C ALA A 431 8.35 23.37 -20.31
N MET A 432 7.51 22.33 -20.31
CA MET A 432 7.30 21.43 -21.47
C MET A 432 6.12 21.87 -22.34
N ALA A 433 5.07 22.47 -21.76
CA ALA A 433 3.92 23.00 -22.49
C ALA A 433 4.29 24.20 -23.38
N GLU A 434 5.24 25.05 -22.95
CA GLU A 434 5.83 26.10 -23.80
C GLU A 434 6.49 25.55 -25.07
N GLN A 435 6.95 24.29 -25.04
CA GLN A 435 7.54 23.57 -26.18
C GLN A 435 6.49 22.74 -26.95
N GLY A 436 5.20 22.84 -26.60
CA GLY A 436 4.10 22.08 -27.21
C GLY A 436 4.07 20.59 -26.84
N VAL A 437 4.66 20.22 -25.70
CA VAL A 437 4.78 18.83 -25.25
C VAL A 437 3.77 18.50 -24.14
N ASP A 438 3.05 17.39 -24.29
CA ASP A 438 2.26 16.78 -23.23
C ASP A 438 3.16 15.92 -22.32
N LEU A 439 3.00 16.05 -21.00
CA LEU A 439 3.71 15.20 -20.04
C LEU A 439 3.25 13.75 -20.12
N ASP A 440 1.98 13.45 -20.46
CA ASP A 440 1.45 12.08 -20.46
C ASP A 440 2.21 11.11 -21.38
N GLU A 441 2.94 11.64 -22.37
CA GLU A 441 3.85 10.89 -23.23
C GLU A 441 5.04 10.26 -22.49
N PHE A 442 5.51 10.87 -21.38
CA PHE A 442 6.80 10.53 -20.78
C PHE A 442 6.94 10.74 -19.26
N TYR A 443 6.13 11.57 -18.61
CA TYR A 443 6.18 11.82 -17.16
C TYR A 443 4.78 11.67 -16.53
N ARG A 444 4.66 10.84 -15.49
CA ARG A 444 3.42 10.58 -14.74
C ARG A 444 3.67 10.69 -13.23
N LEU A 445 2.72 11.29 -12.52
CA LEU A 445 2.69 11.41 -11.06
C LEU A 445 1.50 10.64 -10.48
N PHE A 446 1.72 9.90 -9.39
CA PHE A 446 0.68 9.19 -8.63
C PHE A 446 0.70 9.61 -7.15
N PHE A 447 -0.43 10.06 -6.62
CA PHE A 447 -0.59 10.25 -5.17
C PHE A 447 -1.20 9.00 -4.53
N VAL A 448 -0.74 8.67 -3.33
CA VAL A 448 -1.05 7.42 -2.63
C VAL A 448 -1.75 7.73 -1.30
N PRO A 449 -3.08 7.56 -1.21
CA PRO A 449 -3.86 7.83 0.00
C PRO A 449 -3.34 7.11 1.24
N GLY A 450 -3.20 7.84 2.36
CA GLY A 450 -2.78 7.30 3.65
C GLY A 450 -1.38 6.65 3.72
N MET A 451 -0.63 6.56 2.62
CA MET A 451 0.76 6.11 2.62
C MET A 451 1.67 7.18 3.22
N GLN A 452 2.59 6.77 4.09
CA GLN A 452 3.59 7.61 4.74
C GLN A 452 4.86 7.76 3.87
N HIS A 453 5.93 8.35 4.43
CA HIS A 453 7.19 8.53 3.70
C HIS A 453 7.74 7.23 3.10
N CYS A 454 7.74 7.17 1.77
CA CYS A 454 8.19 6.05 0.92
C CYS A 454 7.52 4.69 1.10
N SER A 455 6.90 4.38 2.24
CA SER A 455 6.26 3.08 2.53
C SER A 455 5.46 3.15 3.84
N GLY A 456 4.69 2.11 4.14
CA GLY A 456 3.84 2.08 5.34
C GLY A 456 2.61 2.99 5.21
N SER A 457 1.75 2.97 6.22
CA SER A 457 0.41 3.56 6.15
C SER A 457 -0.12 3.96 7.52
N VAL A 458 -0.84 5.09 7.60
CA VAL A 458 -1.82 5.30 8.67
C VAL A 458 -3.08 4.47 8.41
N TYR A 459 -3.86 4.17 9.45
CA TYR A 459 -5.24 3.65 9.36
C TYR A 459 -5.50 2.46 8.41
N ASP A 460 -4.54 1.54 8.27
CA ASP A 460 -4.58 0.41 7.32
C ASP A 460 -4.77 0.81 5.84
N ALA A 461 -4.36 2.03 5.45
CA ALA A 461 -4.44 2.49 4.08
C ALA A 461 -3.59 1.64 3.11
N PRO A 462 -4.07 1.34 1.88
CA PRO A 462 -3.29 0.58 0.89
C PRO A 462 -2.06 1.36 0.41
N TRP A 463 -0.87 0.76 0.54
CA TRP A 463 0.41 1.42 0.26
C TRP A 463 1.39 0.60 -0.59
N TYR A 464 1.24 -0.73 -0.68
CA TYR A 464 2.09 -1.55 -1.54
C TYR A 464 1.59 -1.54 -2.98
N PHE A 465 2.42 -1.08 -3.91
CA PHE A 465 2.20 -1.17 -5.36
C PHE A 465 3.54 -1.33 -6.12
N GLY A 466 4.50 -2.10 -5.56
CA GLY A 466 5.83 -2.28 -6.16
C GLY A 466 6.68 -1.01 -6.30
N GLY A 467 6.44 0.01 -5.46
CA GLY A 467 7.31 1.19 -5.39
C GLY A 467 8.70 0.88 -4.81
N SER A 468 9.63 1.83 -4.93
CA SER A 468 11.02 1.67 -4.49
C SER A 468 11.12 1.39 -2.99
N GLY A 469 11.69 0.24 -2.63
CA GLY A 469 11.82 -0.20 -1.23
C GLY A 469 10.56 -0.83 -0.62
N HIS A 470 9.41 -0.81 -1.30
CA HIS A 470 8.15 -1.34 -0.73
C HIS A 470 8.26 -2.87 -0.49
N ALA A 471 8.82 -3.60 -1.46
CA ALA A 471 9.13 -5.03 -1.38
C ALA A 471 10.11 -5.40 -0.23
N SER A 472 10.91 -4.43 0.20
CA SER A 472 11.94 -4.59 1.23
C SER A 472 11.42 -4.28 2.65
N ASN A 473 10.29 -3.58 2.74
CA ASN A 473 9.61 -3.23 3.99
C ASN A 473 8.37 -4.10 4.31
N LEU A 474 7.83 -4.86 3.35
CA LEU A 474 6.88 -5.94 3.64
C LEU A 474 7.58 -7.18 4.25
N GLU A 475 6.88 -7.92 5.11
CA GLU A 475 7.32 -9.23 5.57
C GLU A 475 6.66 -10.37 4.78
N THR A 476 7.45 -11.32 4.31
CA THR A 476 6.97 -12.51 3.57
C THR A 476 7.46 -13.78 4.26
N ASN A 477 6.86 -14.16 5.39
CA ASN A 477 7.28 -15.30 6.22
C ASN A 477 8.75 -15.21 6.69
N GLY A 478 9.15 -14.08 7.27
CA GLY A 478 10.55 -13.80 7.61
C GLY A 478 11.50 -13.60 6.41
N GLN A 479 10.96 -13.51 5.19
CA GLN A 479 11.69 -13.11 3.98
C GLN A 479 11.35 -11.66 3.62
N HIS A 480 12.31 -10.91 3.07
CA HIS A 480 12.15 -9.53 2.63
C HIS A 480 12.82 -9.31 1.27
N ALA A 481 12.49 -8.19 0.60
CA ALA A 481 13.04 -7.78 -0.68
C ALA A 481 12.69 -8.76 -1.81
N PHE A 482 11.40 -8.92 -2.12
CA PHE A 482 10.86 -9.81 -3.16
C PHE A 482 9.70 -9.18 -3.96
N PRO A 483 9.51 -9.57 -5.24
CA PRO A 483 8.20 -9.45 -5.90
C PRO A 483 7.14 -10.19 -5.06
N VAL A 484 5.98 -9.59 -4.82
CA VAL A 484 4.95 -10.23 -3.98
C VAL A 484 4.13 -11.22 -4.81
N PRO A 485 4.14 -12.53 -4.50
CA PRO A 485 3.60 -13.56 -5.40
C PRO A 485 2.10 -13.40 -5.69
N GLY A 486 1.76 -13.30 -6.98
CA GLY A 486 0.39 -13.14 -7.46
C GLY A 486 -0.07 -11.68 -7.60
N LEU A 487 0.75 -10.71 -7.17
CA LEU A 487 0.64 -9.29 -7.52
C LEU A 487 1.90 -8.79 -8.28
N ASP A 488 2.70 -9.71 -8.83
CA ASP A 488 3.87 -9.45 -9.66
C ASP A 488 3.48 -9.09 -11.11
N ASP A 489 2.60 -8.10 -11.26
CA ASP A 489 2.01 -7.65 -12.53
C ASP A 489 2.01 -6.11 -12.71
N THR A 490 1.77 -5.65 -13.94
CA THR A 490 1.85 -4.22 -14.32
C THR A 490 0.73 -3.33 -13.76
N GLN A 491 -0.27 -3.88 -13.07
CA GLN A 491 -1.30 -3.11 -12.35
C GLN A 491 -0.93 -2.96 -10.87
N HIS A 492 -0.26 -3.95 -10.27
CA HIS A 492 0.10 -3.95 -8.85
C HIS A 492 1.58 -3.64 -8.56
N ASP A 493 2.43 -3.52 -9.58
CA ASP A 493 3.86 -3.25 -9.45
C ASP A 493 4.30 -2.10 -10.38
N ALA A 494 4.73 -0.98 -9.78
CA ALA A 494 5.16 0.23 -10.49
C ALA A 494 6.47 0.06 -11.27
N LEU A 495 7.38 -0.82 -10.82
CA LEU A 495 8.61 -1.11 -11.55
C LEU A 495 8.30 -1.93 -12.80
N LEU A 496 7.42 -2.93 -12.71
CA LEU A 496 6.93 -3.68 -13.87
C LEU A 496 6.08 -2.80 -14.81
N ALA A 497 5.27 -1.90 -14.27
CA ALA A 497 4.51 -0.92 -15.07
C ALA A 497 5.44 0.04 -15.85
N LEU A 498 6.52 0.51 -15.22
CA LEU A 498 7.56 1.31 -15.87
C LEU A 498 8.28 0.53 -16.98
N VAL A 499 8.65 -0.73 -16.72
CA VAL A 499 9.23 -1.63 -17.74
C VAL A 499 8.28 -1.81 -18.93
N ALA A 500 6.99 -2.05 -18.68
CA ALA A 500 5.98 -2.19 -19.72
C ALA A 500 5.76 -0.89 -20.54
N TRP A 501 5.90 0.27 -19.91
CA TRP A 501 5.82 1.57 -20.61
C TRP A 501 7.06 1.82 -21.49
N VAL A 502 8.26 1.48 -20.99
CA VAL A 502 9.53 1.64 -21.71
C VAL A 502 9.69 0.67 -22.87
N GLU A 503 9.31 -0.60 -22.69
CA GLU A 503 9.50 -1.67 -23.69
C GLU A 503 8.27 -1.86 -24.60
N GLY A 504 7.06 -1.64 -24.10
CA GLY A 504 5.80 -1.81 -24.83
C GLY A 504 5.07 -0.52 -25.20
N GLY A 505 5.61 0.65 -24.85
CA GLY A 505 5.04 1.97 -25.18
C GLY A 505 3.73 2.32 -24.47
N SER A 506 3.14 1.41 -23.71
CA SER A 506 1.82 1.56 -23.08
C SER A 506 1.96 1.94 -21.61
N GLY A 507 1.76 3.23 -21.30
CA GLY A 507 1.86 3.75 -19.93
C GLY A 507 0.62 3.45 -19.09
N VAL A 508 0.82 3.23 -17.79
CA VAL A 508 -0.25 3.04 -16.81
C VAL A 508 -0.94 4.37 -16.46
N ASN A 509 -2.27 4.39 -16.47
CA ASN A 509 -3.09 5.51 -15.99
C ASN A 509 -3.59 5.28 -14.55
N GLU A 510 -3.44 4.05 -14.05
CA GLU A 510 -3.93 3.54 -12.78
C GLU A 510 -2.96 2.43 -12.33
N LEU A 511 -2.67 2.39 -11.03
CA LEU A 511 -2.03 1.26 -10.35
C LEU A 511 -2.93 0.85 -9.18
N VAL A 512 -2.76 -0.33 -8.59
CA VAL A 512 -3.55 -0.80 -7.44
C VAL A 512 -2.66 -0.92 -6.21
N ALA A 513 -2.84 0.02 -5.28
CA ALA A 513 -2.22 -0.02 -3.97
C ALA A 513 -2.90 -1.07 -3.08
N THR A 514 -2.11 -1.75 -2.25
CA THR A 514 -2.50 -2.91 -1.45
C THR A 514 -2.09 -2.74 0.01
N LYS A 515 -2.95 -3.12 0.95
CA LYS A 515 -2.62 -3.31 2.37
C LYS A 515 -2.65 -4.80 2.67
N TYR A 516 -1.65 -5.30 3.39
CA TYR A 516 -1.64 -6.66 3.95
C TYR A 516 -1.99 -6.61 5.45
N THR A 517 -2.62 -7.66 5.98
CA THR A 517 -2.94 -7.72 7.41
C THR A 517 -1.64 -7.76 8.23
N ASN A 518 -1.40 -6.69 9.00
CA ASN A 518 -0.16 -6.41 9.74
C ASN A 518 1.09 -6.28 8.83
N ASP A 519 0.91 -5.89 7.55
CA ASP A 519 1.98 -5.77 6.54
C ASP A 519 2.79 -7.07 6.30
N ILE A 520 2.20 -8.22 6.67
CA ILE A 520 2.73 -9.57 6.43
C ILE A 520 1.95 -10.21 5.28
N VAL A 521 2.65 -10.51 4.18
CA VAL A 521 2.06 -11.05 2.93
C VAL A 521 1.26 -12.33 3.15
N SER A 522 1.74 -13.22 4.03
CA SER A 522 1.08 -14.51 4.32
C SER A 522 -0.16 -14.43 5.20
N ASN A 523 -0.43 -13.30 5.87
CA ASN A 523 -1.72 -13.03 6.49
C ASN A 523 -2.79 -12.65 5.44
N GLY A 524 -2.37 -12.40 4.20
CA GLY A 524 -3.23 -12.05 3.07
C GLY A 524 -3.56 -10.57 2.98
N ILE A 525 -4.14 -10.20 1.84
CA ILE A 525 -4.61 -8.84 1.54
C ILE A 525 -5.71 -8.46 2.55
N LEU A 526 -5.61 -7.26 3.11
CA LEU A 526 -6.62 -6.63 3.96
C LEU A 526 -7.52 -5.71 3.12
N ARG A 527 -6.92 -4.84 2.29
CA ARG A 527 -7.60 -3.89 1.40
C ARG A 527 -6.81 -3.67 0.10
N GLN A 528 -7.48 -3.21 -0.95
CA GLN A 528 -6.86 -2.68 -2.17
C GLN A 528 -7.63 -1.45 -2.67
N ARG A 529 -6.95 -0.49 -3.30
CA ARG A 529 -7.56 0.64 -4.01
C ARG A 529 -6.80 0.98 -5.29
N PRO A 530 -7.50 1.42 -6.35
CA PRO A 530 -6.83 2.09 -7.47
C PRO A 530 -6.24 3.43 -7.00
N ILE A 531 -5.00 3.70 -7.39
CA ILE A 531 -4.36 5.01 -7.35
C ILE A 531 -4.26 5.54 -8.78
N CYS A 532 -4.77 6.75 -9.00
CA CYS A 532 -4.90 7.31 -10.34
C CYS A 532 -3.69 8.19 -10.69
N LYS A 533 -3.39 8.28 -11.98
CA LYS A 533 -2.45 9.25 -12.53
C LYS A 533 -3.01 10.67 -12.35
N TYR A 534 -2.25 11.54 -11.66
CA TYR A 534 -2.56 12.95 -11.44
C TYR A 534 -2.90 13.69 -12.76
N PRO A 535 -3.87 14.62 -12.81
CA PRO A 535 -4.70 15.12 -11.71
C PRO A 535 -5.92 14.24 -11.35
N GLY A 536 -6.03 13.02 -11.90
CA GLY A 536 -7.07 12.08 -11.50
C GLY A 536 -6.87 11.57 -10.07
N TYR A 537 -7.99 11.30 -9.39
CA TYR A 537 -8.07 10.62 -8.10
C TYR A 537 -9.23 9.62 -8.15
N ALA A 538 -9.19 8.58 -7.30
CA ALA A 538 -10.24 7.57 -7.28
C ALA A 538 -11.43 8.04 -6.41
N THR A 539 -12.64 7.80 -6.90
CA THR A 539 -13.90 8.01 -6.19
C THR A 539 -14.70 6.71 -6.13
N TRP A 540 -15.56 6.56 -5.11
CA TRP A 540 -16.43 5.39 -5.00
C TRP A 540 -17.62 5.49 -5.95
N ASP A 541 -17.93 4.38 -6.63
CA ASP A 541 -18.96 4.33 -7.69
C ASP A 541 -20.39 4.04 -7.18
N GLY A 542 -20.58 4.10 -5.86
CA GLY A 542 -21.83 3.86 -5.16
C GLY A 542 -22.22 2.39 -4.99
N LYS A 543 -21.31 1.42 -5.24
CA LYS A 543 -21.64 -0.02 -5.23
C LYS A 543 -20.78 -0.82 -4.25
N GLY A 544 -21.38 -1.88 -3.69
CA GLY A 544 -20.71 -2.87 -2.87
C GLY A 544 -21.00 -2.72 -1.38
N ASP A 545 -21.92 -3.54 -0.88
CA ASP A 545 -22.63 -3.26 0.37
C ASP A 545 -21.79 -3.54 1.62
N ARG A 546 -21.50 -2.49 2.38
CA ARG A 546 -20.83 -2.52 3.69
C ARG A 546 -21.78 -2.80 4.86
N PRO A 547 -21.31 -3.18 6.06
CA PRO A 547 -22.14 -3.26 7.28
C PRO A 547 -23.03 -2.03 7.52
N SER A 548 -22.52 -0.81 7.36
CA SER A 548 -23.27 0.45 7.47
C SER A 548 -24.38 0.60 6.42
N GLN A 549 -24.13 0.11 5.21
CA GLN A 549 -25.05 0.18 4.07
C GLN A 549 -26.11 -0.91 4.14
N ILE A 550 -25.72 -2.14 4.54
CA ILE A 550 -26.64 -3.23 4.85
C ILE A 550 -27.53 -2.83 6.04
N ARG A 551 -26.98 -2.19 7.08
CA ARG A 551 -27.77 -1.63 8.20
C ARG A 551 -28.87 -0.71 7.69
N ARG A 552 -28.51 0.21 6.79
CA ARG A 552 -29.46 1.13 6.16
C ARG A 552 -30.51 0.40 5.31
N MET A 553 -30.10 -0.53 4.45
CA MET A 553 -31.03 -1.35 3.64
C MET A 553 -32.01 -2.15 4.49
N LEU A 554 -31.59 -2.67 5.65
CA LEU A 554 -32.49 -3.33 6.60
C LEU A 554 -33.44 -2.32 7.27
N GLN A 555 -32.96 -1.15 7.68
CA GLN A 555 -33.78 -0.10 8.30
C GLN A 555 -34.82 0.49 7.32
N ASP A 556 -34.47 0.66 6.05
CA ASP A 556 -35.37 1.11 4.98
C ASP A 556 -36.49 0.06 4.71
N GLU A 557 -36.31 -1.19 5.15
CA GLU A 557 -37.23 -2.34 5.00
C GLU A 557 -37.89 -2.75 6.35
N ASP A 558 -38.14 -1.82 7.29
CA ASP A 558 -38.75 -2.07 8.61
C ASP A 558 -38.02 -3.11 9.50
N MET A 559 -36.72 -3.33 9.29
CA MET A 559 -35.87 -4.18 10.13
C MET A 559 -34.91 -3.32 10.98
N PRO A 560 -35.29 -2.93 12.21
CA PRO A 560 -34.47 -2.07 13.05
C PRO A 560 -33.16 -2.75 13.44
N VAL A 561 -32.10 -1.95 13.59
CA VAL A 561 -30.76 -2.40 13.98
C VAL A 561 -30.23 -1.46 15.06
N ASP A 562 -30.16 -1.93 16.31
CA ASP A 562 -29.60 -1.21 17.46
C ASP A 562 -28.06 -1.17 17.40
N ASP A 563 -27.46 -2.34 17.14
CA ASP A 563 -26.03 -2.62 17.19
C ASP A 563 -25.57 -3.31 15.89
N ALA A 564 -24.35 -3.04 15.43
CA ALA A 564 -23.82 -3.52 14.16
C ALA A 564 -22.29 -3.57 14.19
N PRO A 565 -21.64 -4.44 13.37
CA PRO A 565 -20.19 -4.40 13.21
C PRO A 565 -19.78 -3.06 12.59
N GLU A 566 -18.59 -2.59 12.96
CA GLU A 566 -17.89 -1.57 12.20
C GLU A 566 -17.67 -2.05 10.75
N ASP A 567 -17.57 -1.11 9.81
CA ASP A 567 -17.34 -1.44 8.39
C ASP A 567 -16.02 -2.17 8.18
N GLU A 568 -15.06 -1.98 9.08
CA GLU A 568 -13.66 -2.41 8.99
C GLU A 568 -13.10 -2.81 10.38
N GLY A 569 -11.84 -3.22 10.46
CA GLY A 569 -11.19 -3.65 11.71
C GLY A 569 -11.29 -5.16 12.00
N GLN A 570 -10.84 -5.57 13.19
CA GLN A 570 -10.71 -6.99 13.57
C GLN A 570 -12.07 -7.65 13.79
N GLY A 571 -12.56 -8.34 12.75
CA GLY A 571 -13.82 -9.08 12.77
C GLY A 571 -14.89 -8.51 11.83
N ALA A 572 -14.65 -7.36 11.18
CA ALA A 572 -15.54 -6.84 10.15
C ALA A 572 -15.74 -7.87 9.00
N PRO A 573 -16.98 -8.09 8.54
CA PRO A 573 -17.27 -9.08 7.52
C PRO A 573 -16.83 -8.56 6.14
N ARG A 574 -15.69 -9.07 5.66
CA ARG A 574 -15.06 -8.65 4.40
C ARG A 574 -16.02 -8.81 3.20
N GLN A 575 -16.10 -7.77 2.36
CA GLN A 575 -16.78 -7.85 1.07
C GLN A 575 -16.17 -8.95 0.20
N THR A 576 -16.96 -9.96 -0.16
CA THR A 576 -16.51 -11.05 -1.03
C THR A 576 -17.60 -11.49 -1.99
N TYR A 577 -17.21 -11.63 -3.25
CA TYR A 577 -18.00 -12.20 -4.33
C TYR A 577 -17.85 -13.73 -4.40
N ASN A 578 -17.03 -14.33 -3.54
CA ASN A 578 -16.87 -15.77 -3.39
C ASN A 578 -16.86 -16.14 -1.90
N PHE A 579 -18.04 -16.18 -1.30
CA PHE A 579 -18.20 -16.46 0.13
C PHE A 579 -18.10 -17.97 0.38
N ALA A 580 -17.02 -18.41 1.03
CA ALA A 580 -16.74 -19.83 1.27
C ALA A 580 -17.02 -20.26 2.73
N PRO A 581 -17.23 -21.57 3.00
CA PRO A 581 -17.28 -22.10 4.36
C PRO A 581 -16.10 -21.63 5.21
N GLY A 582 -16.36 -21.25 6.46
CA GLY A 582 -15.35 -20.70 7.36
C GLY A 582 -15.08 -19.20 7.22
N TYR A 583 -15.70 -18.50 6.27
CA TYR A 583 -15.62 -17.03 6.18
C TYR A 583 -16.61 -16.37 7.16
N HIS A 584 -16.34 -15.12 7.53
CA HIS A 584 -17.20 -14.32 8.41
C HIS A 584 -18.18 -13.47 7.60
N GLY A 585 -19.47 -13.54 7.93
CA GLY A 585 -20.55 -12.88 7.20
C GLY A 585 -21.56 -12.20 8.13
N VAL A 586 -22.40 -11.35 7.54
CA VAL A 586 -23.40 -10.55 8.26
C VAL A 586 -24.59 -11.41 8.68
N VAL A 587 -24.81 -11.49 9.99
CA VAL A 587 -25.95 -12.18 10.60
C VAL A 587 -26.80 -11.20 11.41
N TYR A 588 -28.05 -11.01 11.01
CA TYR A 588 -29.05 -10.21 11.72
C TYR A 588 -29.82 -11.09 12.71
N ARG A 589 -29.98 -10.64 13.96
CA ARG A 589 -30.55 -11.44 15.05
C ARG A 589 -31.09 -10.58 16.19
N ALA A 590 -32.02 -11.12 16.97
CA ALA A 590 -32.37 -10.54 18.27
C ALA A 590 -31.15 -10.56 19.21
N ASP A 591 -30.97 -9.49 19.99
CA ASP A 591 -29.94 -9.44 21.01
C ASP A 591 -30.38 -10.21 22.26
N VAL A 592 -29.73 -11.36 22.48
CA VAL A 592 -30.02 -12.32 23.53
C VAL A 592 -28.72 -12.98 23.99
N PRO A 593 -28.62 -13.44 25.25
CA PRO A 593 -27.40 -14.05 25.77
C PRO A 593 -26.91 -15.25 24.95
N ASP A 594 -25.61 -15.56 25.01
CA ASP A 594 -24.95 -16.62 24.21
C ASP A 594 -25.63 -18.01 24.30
N ARG A 595 -26.35 -18.28 25.40
CA ARG A 595 -27.14 -19.51 25.59
C ARG A 595 -28.43 -19.57 24.74
N GLY A 596 -28.78 -18.50 24.04
CA GLY A 596 -30.06 -18.29 23.37
C GLY A 596 -31.12 -17.68 24.28
N ALA A 597 -32.25 -17.32 23.68
CA ALA A 597 -33.42 -16.80 24.39
C ALA A 597 -34.06 -17.88 25.28
N GLY A 598 -34.32 -17.57 26.56
CA GLY A 598 -34.98 -18.49 27.47
C GLY A 598 -34.70 -18.23 28.96
N HIS A 599 -35.70 -18.55 29.80
CA HIS A 599 -35.51 -18.60 31.25
C HIS A 599 -34.50 -19.68 31.66
N ARG A 600 -33.82 -19.42 32.78
CA ARG A 600 -32.88 -20.35 33.41
C ARG A 600 -33.67 -21.53 34.00
N ARG A 601 -33.45 -22.76 33.50
CA ARG A 601 -33.91 -23.98 34.18
C ARG A 601 -33.04 -24.22 35.40
N ASP A 602 -33.31 -23.49 36.48
CA ASP A 602 -32.67 -23.74 37.77
C ASP A 602 -33.14 -25.08 38.34
N HIS A 603 -32.31 -26.11 38.15
CA HIS A 603 -32.41 -27.35 38.89
C HIS A 603 -32.14 -27.04 40.37
N ALA A 604 -33.24 -26.87 41.14
CA ALA A 604 -33.21 -26.42 42.52
C ALA A 604 -32.52 -27.44 43.45
N ALA A 605 -31.20 -27.33 43.56
CA ALA A 605 -30.42 -27.94 44.63
C ALA A 605 -30.86 -27.31 45.96
N LYS A 606 -31.52 -28.10 46.81
CA LYS A 606 -31.97 -27.65 48.13
C LYS A 606 -30.76 -27.30 49.01
N SER A 607 -30.62 -26.02 49.34
CA SER A 607 -29.86 -25.57 50.52
C SER A 607 -30.72 -24.58 51.29
N GLN A 608 -30.65 -24.62 52.62
CA GLN A 608 -31.49 -23.82 53.52
C GLN A 608 -30.75 -22.60 54.08
N ASN A 609 -31.52 -21.71 54.72
CA ASN A 609 -31.09 -20.67 55.66
C ASN A 609 -30.34 -19.45 55.09
N GLN A 610 -31.09 -18.37 54.86
CA GLN A 610 -30.94 -17.12 55.64
C GLN A 610 -32.24 -16.28 55.60
N PRO A 611 -32.51 -15.43 56.61
CA PRO A 611 -33.77 -14.67 56.73
C PRO A 611 -33.74 -13.35 55.92
N PRO A 612 -34.91 -12.74 55.63
CA PRO A 612 -35.00 -11.61 54.71
C PRO A 612 -34.63 -10.26 55.35
N ALA A 613 -33.86 -9.45 54.62
CA ALA A 613 -33.76 -8.01 54.80
C ALA A 613 -34.67 -7.30 53.77
N GLN A 614 -35.20 -6.13 54.12
CA GLN A 614 -36.22 -5.45 53.32
C GLN A 614 -35.62 -4.77 52.08
N ALA A 615 -36.20 -5.04 50.91
CA ALA A 615 -36.08 -4.22 49.72
C ALA A 615 -37.46 -3.61 49.40
N SER A 616 -37.50 -2.32 49.08
CA SER A 616 -38.73 -1.56 48.87
C SER A 616 -39.45 -1.96 47.57
N MET A 617 -40.78 -2.06 47.62
CA MET A 617 -41.60 -2.08 46.40
C MET A 617 -41.57 -0.71 45.70
N SER A 618 -40.75 -0.57 44.67
CA SER A 618 -41.00 0.38 43.59
C SER A 618 -41.84 -0.31 42.51
N GLN A 619 -43.14 -0.01 42.44
CA GLN A 619 -43.98 -0.43 41.31
C GLN A 619 -43.65 0.42 40.09
N SER A 620 -42.66 0.02 39.29
CA SER A 620 -42.65 0.38 37.87
C SER A 620 -43.67 -0.50 37.14
N HIS A 621 -44.48 0.10 36.27
CA HIS A 621 -45.08 -0.68 35.20
C HIS A 621 -43.95 -1.21 34.30
N PRO A 622 -44.00 -2.48 33.85
CA PRO A 622 -43.19 -2.87 32.72
C PRO A 622 -43.74 -2.14 31.49
N GLU A 623 -43.04 -1.09 31.07
CA GLU A 623 -43.03 -0.75 29.65
C GLU A 623 -42.63 -2.01 28.86
N ARG A 624 -43.20 -2.20 27.67
CA ARG A 624 -42.79 -3.34 26.85
C ARG A 624 -41.38 -3.08 26.36
N ASP A 625 -40.39 -3.74 26.96
CA ASP A 625 -39.03 -3.81 26.42
C ASP A 625 -39.12 -4.21 24.95
N SER A 626 -38.89 -3.25 24.07
CA SER A 626 -38.85 -3.45 22.62
C SER A 626 -37.71 -4.41 22.31
N VAL A 627 -37.99 -5.46 21.54
CA VAL A 627 -36.97 -6.43 21.12
C VAL A 627 -35.86 -5.67 20.39
N LYS A 628 -34.66 -5.72 20.96
CA LYS A 628 -33.47 -5.18 20.33
C LYS A 628 -32.90 -6.18 19.33
N TYR A 629 -32.40 -5.66 18.23
CA TYR A 629 -31.83 -6.45 17.15
C TYR A 629 -30.45 -5.93 16.78
N LYS A 630 -29.57 -6.84 16.39
CA LYS A 630 -28.24 -6.50 15.96
C LYS A 630 -27.79 -7.27 14.73
N MET A 631 -26.95 -6.59 13.95
CA MET A 631 -26.08 -7.23 13.00
C MET A 631 -24.83 -7.71 13.74
N GLN A 632 -24.36 -8.92 13.44
CA GLN A 632 -23.18 -9.49 14.06
C GLN A 632 -22.38 -10.24 13.00
N SER A 633 -21.06 -10.04 12.99
CA SER A 633 -20.15 -10.83 12.17
C SER A 633 -20.02 -12.23 12.79
N MET A 634 -20.29 -13.28 11.99
CA MET A 634 -20.24 -14.67 12.44
C MET A 634 -19.63 -15.58 11.38
N GLN A 635 -19.01 -16.68 11.80
CA GLN A 635 -18.40 -17.64 10.87
C GLN A 635 -19.43 -18.61 10.27
N TRP A 636 -19.37 -18.84 8.95
CA TRP A 636 -20.25 -19.81 8.29
C TRP A 636 -19.76 -21.25 8.48
N GLY A 637 -20.67 -22.12 8.93
CA GLY A 637 -20.38 -23.46 9.44
C GLY A 637 -20.56 -23.46 10.95
N LEU A 638 -21.71 -23.94 11.44
CA LEU A 638 -22.03 -23.87 12.86
C LEU A 638 -21.15 -24.83 13.68
N ILE A 639 -20.57 -24.32 14.77
CA ILE A 639 -19.79 -25.07 15.75
C ILE A 639 -20.56 -25.01 17.09
N PRO A 640 -21.13 -26.13 17.57
CA PRO A 640 -21.90 -26.13 18.82
C PRO A 640 -21.08 -25.73 20.05
N PHE A 641 -21.71 -25.09 21.03
CA PHE A 641 -21.03 -24.56 22.23
C PHE A 641 -20.29 -25.61 23.08
N TRP A 642 -20.63 -26.90 22.97
CA TRP A 642 -19.95 -28.01 23.66
C TRP A 642 -18.69 -28.51 22.93
N THR A 643 -18.31 -27.90 21.82
CA THR A 643 -17.14 -28.29 21.03
C THR A 643 -15.87 -27.79 21.70
N LYS A 644 -15.07 -28.70 22.27
CA LYS A 644 -13.91 -28.39 23.13
C LYS A 644 -12.67 -27.82 22.40
N ARG A 645 -12.55 -28.07 21.10
CA ARG A 645 -11.38 -27.74 20.25
C ARG A 645 -11.83 -27.48 18.82
N ASP A 646 -11.03 -26.78 18.02
CA ASP A 646 -11.39 -26.52 16.62
C ASP A 646 -11.63 -27.83 15.83
N PRO A 647 -12.82 -27.99 15.21
CA PRO A 647 -13.18 -29.24 14.52
C PRO A 647 -12.57 -29.35 13.11
N GLY A 648 -11.94 -28.28 12.60
CA GLY A 648 -11.31 -28.22 11.29
C GLY A 648 -12.28 -28.18 10.10
N TYR A 649 -11.79 -27.68 8.98
CA TYR A 649 -12.58 -27.41 7.76
C TYR A 649 -13.44 -28.59 7.29
N SER A 650 -12.93 -29.82 7.38
CA SER A 650 -13.65 -31.02 6.95
C SER A 650 -14.92 -31.29 7.76
N GLN A 651 -14.94 -30.99 9.06
CA GLN A 651 -16.15 -31.11 9.88
C GLN A 651 -17.03 -29.87 9.75
N LEU A 652 -16.42 -28.67 9.73
CA LEU A 652 -17.11 -27.39 9.52
C LEU A 652 -17.95 -27.38 8.23
N SER A 653 -17.43 -27.94 7.13
CA SER A 653 -18.13 -28.06 5.85
C SER A 653 -19.43 -28.88 5.90
N LYS A 654 -19.67 -29.65 6.96
CA LYS A 654 -20.88 -30.45 7.18
C LYS A 654 -21.98 -29.70 7.94
N THR A 655 -21.66 -28.54 8.51
CA THR A 655 -22.57 -27.74 9.35
C THR A 655 -22.91 -26.38 8.74
N ILE A 656 -22.46 -26.10 7.51
CA ILE A 656 -22.79 -24.88 6.74
C ILE A 656 -24.28 -24.75 6.42
N ASN A 657 -24.96 -25.88 6.19
CA ASN A 657 -26.37 -25.96 5.85
C ASN A 657 -27.10 -26.93 6.79
N CYS A 658 -28.23 -26.47 7.33
CA CYS A 658 -29.24 -27.27 7.98
C CYS A 658 -30.36 -27.64 6.97
N ARG A 659 -31.12 -28.70 7.23
CA ARG A 659 -32.33 -29.05 6.47
C ARG A 659 -33.55 -28.82 7.36
N ASP A 660 -34.59 -28.19 6.82
CA ASP A 660 -35.90 -28.01 7.45
C ASP A 660 -36.48 -29.31 8.04
N ASP A 661 -36.35 -30.43 7.34
CA ASP A 661 -36.77 -31.76 7.80
C ASP A 661 -36.14 -32.16 9.13
N SER A 662 -34.87 -31.82 9.33
CA SER A 662 -34.05 -32.15 10.49
C SER A 662 -34.35 -31.24 11.69
N LEU A 663 -35.12 -30.17 11.47
CA LEU A 663 -35.68 -29.33 12.53
C LEU A 663 -37.06 -29.81 12.99
N SER A 664 -37.78 -30.60 12.18
CA SER A 664 -39.06 -31.21 12.60
C SER A 664 -38.88 -32.28 13.67
N THR A 665 -37.74 -32.99 13.66
CA THR A 665 -37.46 -34.09 14.59
C THR A 665 -37.07 -33.61 15.99
N PRO A 666 -37.52 -34.30 17.06
CA PRO A 666 -36.93 -34.16 18.40
C PRO A 666 -35.51 -34.71 18.46
N GLY A 667 -34.60 -33.99 19.12
CA GLY A 667 -33.18 -34.39 19.24
C GLY A 667 -32.32 -34.04 18.03
N GLY A 668 -31.10 -34.60 18.00
CA GLY A 668 -30.08 -34.23 17.02
C GLY A 668 -29.35 -32.92 17.34
N MET A 669 -28.28 -32.63 16.59
CA MET A 669 -27.35 -31.53 16.83
C MET A 669 -28.01 -30.14 16.91
N TRP A 670 -29.07 -29.91 16.13
CA TRP A 670 -29.75 -28.61 16.04
C TRP A 670 -30.75 -28.33 17.17
N ALA A 671 -31.08 -29.34 17.99
CA ALA A 671 -32.17 -29.24 18.98
C ALA A 671 -31.93 -28.16 20.05
N THR A 672 -30.67 -27.91 20.40
CA THR A 672 -30.22 -26.89 21.35
C THR A 672 -30.20 -25.47 20.79
N MET A 673 -30.26 -25.30 19.47
CA MET A 673 -30.24 -23.97 18.81
C MET A 673 -31.64 -23.57 18.34
N LYS A 674 -32.41 -24.48 17.73
CA LYS A 674 -33.70 -24.16 17.08
C LYS A 674 -34.73 -23.47 18.00
N ALA A 675 -34.66 -23.76 19.30
CA ALA A 675 -35.54 -23.20 20.32
C ALA A 675 -35.31 -21.71 20.65
N GLY A 676 -34.07 -21.19 20.50
CA GLY A 676 -33.73 -19.84 20.98
C GLY A 676 -32.46 -19.19 20.42
N LYS A 677 -31.82 -19.79 19.40
CA LYS A 677 -30.66 -19.26 18.67
C LYS A 677 -30.95 -19.19 17.17
N ARG A 678 -32.07 -18.55 16.82
CA ARG A 678 -32.50 -18.27 15.45
C ARG A 678 -31.85 -16.96 14.97
N CYS A 679 -31.57 -16.85 13.67
CA CYS A 679 -31.03 -15.65 13.02
C CYS A 679 -31.45 -15.56 11.55
N ILE A 680 -31.15 -14.42 10.93
CA ILE A 680 -31.19 -14.19 9.49
C ILE A 680 -29.75 -13.99 9.00
N VAL A 681 -29.36 -14.69 7.93
CA VAL A 681 -28.08 -14.48 7.24
C VAL A 681 -28.35 -13.60 6.03
N VAL A 682 -27.56 -12.53 5.87
CA VAL A 682 -27.80 -11.50 4.85
C VAL A 682 -26.81 -11.64 3.69
N ALA A 683 -27.29 -11.62 2.45
CA ALA A 683 -26.46 -11.65 1.24
C ALA A 683 -27.16 -10.98 0.03
N GLN A 684 -26.42 -10.69 -1.04
CA GLN A 684 -27.01 -10.26 -2.32
C GLN A 684 -27.59 -11.45 -3.14
N GLY A 685 -27.13 -12.67 -2.87
CA GLY A 685 -27.48 -13.86 -3.64
C GLY A 685 -26.64 -15.07 -3.22
N PHE A 686 -26.75 -16.18 -3.95
CA PHE A 686 -25.98 -17.41 -3.72
C PHE A 686 -25.61 -18.11 -5.03
N TYR A 687 -24.59 -18.97 -4.99
CA TYR A 687 -24.19 -19.81 -6.13
C TYR A 687 -24.73 -21.23 -6.00
N GLU A 688 -25.14 -21.83 -7.11
CA GLU A 688 -25.40 -23.28 -7.22
C GLU A 688 -24.96 -23.79 -8.61
N TRP A 689 -24.60 -25.07 -8.70
CA TRP A 689 -23.94 -25.65 -9.87
C TRP A 689 -24.83 -26.62 -10.63
N LEU A 690 -25.19 -26.23 -11.86
CA LEU A 690 -25.86 -27.12 -12.80
C LEU A 690 -24.91 -28.26 -13.19
N LYS A 691 -25.30 -29.50 -12.90
CA LYS A 691 -24.51 -30.71 -13.12
C LYS A 691 -24.80 -31.27 -14.52
N ASN A 692 -23.87 -31.11 -15.46
CA ASN A 692 -23.98 -31.66 -16.81
C ASN A 692 -22.92 -32.76 -17.01
N GLY A 693 -23.27 -33.99 -16.65
CA GLY A 693 -22.37 -35.13 -16.67
C GLY A 693 -21.19 -34.94 -15.69
N LYS A 694 -19.98 -34.72 -16.23
CA LYS A 694 -18.78 -34.38 -15.43
C LYS A 694 -18.58 -32.88 -15.23
N GLU A 695 -19.23 -32.03 -16.03
CA GLU A 695 -19.12 -30.58 -15.89
C GLU A 695 -20.07 -30.03 -14.82
N LYS A 696 -19.63 -28.95 -14.19
CA LYS A 696 -20.42 -28.12 -13.29
C LYS A 696 -20.42 -26.69 -13.84
N LEU A 697 -21.60 -26.13 -14.07
CA LEU A 697 -21.76 -24.74 -14.52
C LEU A 697 -22.31 -23.90 -13.36
N PRO A 698 -21.51 -23.01 -12.75
CA PRO A 698 -21.98 -22.14 -11.69
C PRO A 698 -23.04 -21.18 -12.23
N HIS A 699 -24.14 -21.08 -11.51
CA HIS A 699 -25.16 -20.05 -11.68
C HIS A 699 -25.23 -19.22 -10.41
N PHE A 700 -25.36 -17.91 -10.55
CA PHE A 700 -25.69 -17.01 -9.45
C PHE A 700 -27.19 -16.82 -9.39
N VAL A 701 -27.74 -16.80 -8.17
CA VAL A 701 -29.17 -16.66 -7.88
C VAL A 701 -29.36 -15.48 -6.94
N LYS A 702 -30.12 -14.47 -7.39
CA LYS A 702 -30.47 -13.26 -6.63
C LYS A 702 -31.98 -13.01 -6.69
N ARG A 703 -32.50 -12.09 -5.86
CA ARG A 703 -33.89 -11.64 -5.99
C ARG A 703 -34.02 -10.78 -7.26
N LYS A 704 -35.17 -10.87 -7.94
CA LYS A 704 -35.44 -10.10 -9.17
C LYS A 704 -35.83 -8.65 -8.88
N ASP A 705 -36.40 -8.39 -7.70
CA ASP A 705 -36.73 -7.05 -7.19
C ASP A 705 -35.49 -6.21 -6.80
N GLY A 706 -34.36 -6.87 -6.53
CA GLY A 706 -33.11 -6.21 -6.12
C GLY A 706 -32.91 -6.11 -4.60
N GLN A 707 -33.86 -6.59 -3.79
CA GLN A 707 -33.71 -6.65 -2.33
C GLN A 707 -32.65 -7.69 -1.90
N LEU A 708 -32.20 -7.58 -0.66
CA LEU A 708 -31.29 -8.53 -0.03
C LEU A 708 -31.95 -9.90 0.20
N MET A 709 -31.14 -10.96 0.15
CA MET A 709 -31.50 -12.29 0.63
C MET A 709 -31.43 -12.34 2.14
N CYS A 710 -32.60 -12.44 2.80
CA CYS A 710 -32.72 -12.75 4.21
C CYS A 710 -32.91 -14.27 4.39
N PHE A 711 -31.80 -15.02 4.48
CA PHE A 711 -31.88 -16.48 4.68
C PHE A 711 -32.16 -16.83 6.14
N ALA A 712 -33.14 -17.70 6.42
CA ALA A 712 -33.35 -18.21 7.77
C ALA A 712 -32.16 -19.10 8.21
N GLY A 713 -31.63 -18.85 9.40
CA GLY A 713 -30.45 -19.54 9.94
C GLY A 713 -30.55 -19.85 11.43
N LEU A 714 -29.62 -20.67 11.90
CA LEU A 714 -29.36 -20.88 13.33
C LEU A 714 -27.92 -20.48 13.64
N TRP A 715 -27.67 -20.01 14.86
CA TRP A 715 -26.34 -19.65 15.35
C TRP A 715 -25.96 -20.40 16.63
N ASP A 716 -24.67 -20.44 16.95
CA ASP A 716 -24.16 -20.81 18.26
C ASP A 716 -22.86 -20.04 18.59
N CYS A 717 -22.52 -19.97 19.88
CA CYS A 717 -21.31 -19.34 20.39
C CYS A 717 -20.47 -20.40 21.11
N VAL A 718 -19.26 -20.67 20.62
CA VAL A 718 -18.32 -21.62 21.21
C VAL A 718 -17.12 -20.90 21.82
N LYS A 719 -16.56 -21.49 22.89
CA LYS A 719 -15.26 -21.14 23.47
C LYS A 719 -14.51 -22.46 23.69
N TYR A 720 -13.30 -22.55 23.17
CA TYR A 720 -12.49 -23.77 23.25
C TYR A 720 -11.78 -23.87 24.62
N GLU A 721 -11.24 -25.05 24.95
CA GLU A 721 -10.56 -25.29 26.23
C GLU A 721 -9.16 -24.63 26.32
N ASP A 722 -8.64 -24.16 25.18
CA ASP A 722 -7.30 -23.60 24.99
C ASP A 722 -7.28 -22.12 24.57
N SER A 723 -8.45 -21.45 24.52
CA SER A 723 -8.56 -20.01 24.23
C SER A 723 -9.60 -19.32 25.11
N ASP A 724 -9.32 -18.08 25.51
CA ASP A 724 -10.29 -17.26 26.22
C ASP A 724 -11.36 -16.62 25.31
N GLU A 725 -11.11 -16.63 23.99
CA GLU A 725 -11.94 -16.01 22.94
C GLU A 725 -13.29 -16.73 22.72
N LYS A 726 -14.31 -15.96 22.32
CA LYS A 726 -15.63 -16.47 21.92
C LYS A 726 -15.80 -16.41 20.40
N ARG A 727 -16.18 -17.54 19.79
CA ARG A 727 -16.41 -17.65 18.35
C ARG A 727 -17.90 -17.84 18.05
N TYR A 728 -18.50 -16.87 17.38
CA TYR A 728 -19.90 -16.94 16.92
C TYR A 728 -19.94 -17.58 15.54
N THR A 729 -20.83 -18.56 15.36
CA THR A 729 -20.89 -19.40 14.16
C THR A 729 -22.34 -19.64 13.73
N TYR A 730 -22.59 -19.87 12.44
CA TYR A 730 -23.95 -20.01 11.91
C TYR A 730 -24.11 -21.07 10.82
N THR A 731 -25.36 -21.50 10.61
CA THR A 731 -25.79 -22.39 9.54
C THR A 731 -26.98 -21.78 8.79
N ILE A 732 -27.07 -22.02 7.47
CA ILE A 732 -28.22 -21.60 6.65
C ILE A 732 -29.23 -22.75 6.62
N ILE A 733 -30.52 -22.47 6.85
CA ILE A 733 -31.56 -23.48 6.72
C ILE A 733 -31.95 -23.61 5.25
N THR A 734 -31.98 -24.85 4.76
CA THR A 734 -32.45 -25.20 3.42
C THR A 734 -33.81 -25.88 3.46
N THR A 735 -34.57 -25.72 2.39
CA THR A 735 -35.87 -26.34 2.10
C THR A 735 -35.86 -26.88 0.66
N ASP A 736 -36.97 -27.47 0.20
CA ASP A 736 -37.11 -27.97 -1.18
C ASP A 736 -37.07 -26.84 -2.21
N SER A 737 -36.54 -27.11 -3.40
CA SER A 737 -36.45 -26.08 -4.44
C SER A 737 -37.80 -25.70 -5.04
N ASN A 738 -38.03 -24.40 -5.17
CA ASN A 738 -39.19 -23.86 -5.89
C ASN A 738 -39.11 -24.17 -7.40
N LYS A 739 -40.20 -23.90 -8.14
CA LYS A 739 -40.27 -24.17 -9.58
C LYS A 739 -39.20 -23.46 -10.42
N GLN A 740 -38.66 -22.34 -9.93
CA GLN A 740 -37.65 -21.54 -10.64
C GLN A 740 -36.26 -22.19 -10.56
N LEU A 741 -35.92 -22.83 -9.43
CA LEU A 741 -34.60 -23.44 -9.21
C LEU A 741 -34.57 -24.96 -9.41
N LYS A 742 -35.71 -25.62 -9.66
CA LYS A 742 -35.77 -27.09 -9.77
C LYS A 742 -34.99 -27.70 -10.95
N PHE A 743 -34.61 -26.90 -11.96
CA PHE A 743 -33.70 -27.34 -13.02
C PHE A 743 -32.23 -27.38 -12.57
N LEU A 744 -31.89 -26.62 -11.52
CA LEU A 744 -30.54 -26.36 -11.04
C LEU A 744 -30.19 -27.27 -9.86
N HIS A 745 -31.10 -27.38 -8.88
CA HIS A 745 -30.94 -28.24 -7.71
C HIS A 745 -32.28 -28.61 -7.04
N ASP A 746 -32.31 -29.68 -6.24
CA ASP A 746 -33.50 -30.16 -5.51
C ASP A 746 -33.80 -29.36 -4.23
N ARG A 747 -32.85 -28.56 -3.75
CA ARG A 747 -32.90 -27.84 -2.47
C ARG A 747 -32.41 -26.41 -2.64
N MET A 748 -32.98 -25.48 -1.88
CA MET A 748 -32.60 -24.06 -1.85
C MET A 748 -32.55 -23.53 -0.41
N PRO A 749 -31.89 -22.39 -0.12
CA PRO A 749 -32.04 -21.69 1.14
C PRO A 749 -33.51 -21.31 1.42
N VAL A 750 -33.93 -21.34 2.68
CA VAL A 750 -35.17 -20.69 3.13
C VAL A 750 -34.93 -19.17 3.09
N ILE A 751 -35.58 -18.48 2.18
CA ILE A 751 -35.54 -17.01 2.06
C ILE A 751 -36.84 -16.48 2.67
N LEU A 752 -36.72 -15.54 3.62
CA LEU A 752 -37.84 -14.75 4.13
C LEU A 752 -37.79 -13.35 3.50
N ASP A 753 -38.93 -12.69 3.40
CA ASP A 753 -39.00 -11.33 2.86
C ASP A 753 -38.60 -10.30 3.94
N PRO A 754 -37.82 -9.25 3.59
CA PRO A 754 -37.51 -8.13 4.50
C PRO A 754 -38.76 -7.51 5.14
N GLY A 755 -38.63 -6.99 6.36
CA GLY A 755 -39.71 -6.37 7.14
C GLY A 755 -40.88 -7.28 7.57
N SER A 756 -40.94 -8.51 7.05
CA SER A 756 -42.10 -9.39 7.19
C SER A 756 -42.40 -9.84 8.62
N GLU A 757 -43.68 -10.11 8.88
CA GLU A 757 -44.13 -10.76 10.11
C GLU A 757 -43.55 -12.19 10.24
N GLU A 758 -43.18 -12.84 9.13
CA GLU A 758 -42.35 -14.05 9.16
C GLU A 758 -40.97 -13.83 9.78
N ILE A 759 -40.23 -12.76 9.43
CA ILE A 759 -38.94 -12.44 10.08
C ILE A 759 -39.14 -12.09 11.55
N LYS A 760 -40.14 -11.26 11.88
CA LYS A 760 -40.47 -10.89 13.26
C LYS A 760 -40.81 -12.14 14.10
N THR A 761 -41.63 -13.04 13.59
CA THR A 761 -41.96 -14.34 14.22
C THR A 761 -40.75 -15.27 14.34
N TRP A 762 -39.87 -15.29 13.34
CA TRP A 762 -38.65 -16.10 13.35
C TRP A 762 -37.63 -15.62 14.39
N LEU A 763 -37.48 -14.30 14.57
CA LEU A 763 -36.50 -13.73 15.51
C LEU A 763 -37.06 -13.45 16.91
N ASP A 764 -38.38 -13.48 17.09
CA ASP A 764 -39.07 -13.26 18.37
C ASP A 764 -38.40 -14.02 19.53
N PRO A 765 -37.78 -13.29 20.50
CA PRO A 765 -37.05 -13.90 21.60
C PRO A 765 -37.99 -14.49 22.66
N GLN A 766 -39.29 -14.17 22.67
CA GLN A 766 -40.26 -14.74 23.62
C GLN A 766 -40.65 -16.18 23.24
N ARG A 767 -40.44 -16.58 21.98
CA ARG A 767 -40.73 -17.93 21.45
C ARG A 767 -39.59 -18.90 21.74
N HIS A 768 -39.56 -19.41 22.97
CA HIS A 768 -38.53 -20.33 23.50
C HIS A 768 -38.72 -21.83 23.13
N GLU A 769 -39.74 -22.19 22.36
CA GLU A 769 -40.02 -23.58 21.98
C GLU A 769 -40.19 -23.72 20.45
N TRP A 770 -39.92 -24.91 19.91
CA TRP A 770 -40.09 -25.19 18.49
C TRP A 770 -41.55 -25.51 18.16
N SER A 771 -42.30 -24.51 17.73
CA SER A 771 -43.71 -24.63 17.35
C SER A 771 -43.90 -25.10 15.91
N LYS A 772 -45.12 -25.57 15.59
CA LYS A 772 -45.52 -25.85 14.19
C LYS A 772 -45.42 -24.58 13.33
N GLU A 773 -45.82 -23.43 13.88
CA GLU A 773 -45.75 -22.12 13.25
C GLU A 773 -44.31 -21.79 12.76
N LEU A 774 -43.28 -22.00 13.60
CA LEU A 774 -41.87 -21.82 13.21
C LEU A 774 -41.41 -22.84 12.14
N GLN A 775 -41.97 -24.05 12.11
CA GLN A 775 -41.70 -25.04 11.07
C GLN A 775 -42.39 -24.67 9.74
N ASP A 776 -43.62 -24.16 9.78
CA ASP A 776 -44.41 -23.74 8.61
C ASP A 776 -43.78 -22.50 7.91
N LEU A 777 -42.89 -21.76 8.58
CA LEU A 777 -42.07 -20.70 7.98
C LEU A 777 -41.01 -21.23 7.00
N LEU A 778 -40.56 -22.49 7.14
CA LEU A 778 -39.42 -23.06 6.39
C LEU A 778 -39.81 -23.52 4.96
N LYS A 779 -40.68 -22.75 4.32
CA LYS A 779 -41.29 -22.99 3.01
C LYS A 779 -40.36 -22.55 1.85
N PRO A 780 -40.45 -23.16 0.65
CA PRO A 780 -39.74 -22.68 -0.54
C PRO A 780 -40.15 -21.25 -0.91
N PHE A 781 -39.19 -20.41 -1.30
CA PHE A 781 -39.44 -19.00 -1.59
C PHE A 781 -40.43 -18.79 -2.75
N SER A 782 -41.40 -17.92 -2.53
CA SER A 782 -42.54 -17.66 -3.44
C SER A 782 -42.35 -16.47 -4.38
N GLY A 783 -41.44 -15.54 -4.10
CA GLY A 783 -41.16 -14.38 -4.95
C GLY A 783 -40.35 -14.73 -6.21
N GLU A 784 -40.14 -13.74 -7.08
CA GLU A 784 -39.38 -13.92 -8.32
C GLU A 784 -37.85 -13.89 -8.08
N LEU A 785 -37.16 -14.87 -8.65
CA LEU A 785 -35.71 -14.99 -8.61
C LEU A 785 -35.12 -14.77 -10.00
N GLU A 786 -33.96 -14.12 -10.03
CA GLU A 786 -33.11 -14.07 -11.22
C GLU A 786 -31.98 -15.11 -11.07
N CYS A 787 -31.76 -15.92 -12.10
CA CYS A 787 -30.77 -16.98 -12.10
C CYS A 787 -30.05 -17.05 -13.45
N TYR A 788 -28.73 -16.91 -13.46
CA TYR A 788 -27.93 -16.88 -14.70
C TYR A 788 -26.54 -17.53 -14.52
N PRO A 789 -25.92 -18.06 -15.60
CA PRO A 789 -24.58 -18.62 -15.56
C PRO A 789 -23.52 -17.51 -15.37
N VAL A 790 -22.52 -17.82 -14.56
CA VAL A 790 -21.37 -16.95 -14.22
C VAL A 790 -20.04 -17.64 -14.56
N THR A 791 -18.90 -16.98 -14.34
CA THR A 791 -17.58 -17.57 -14.66
C THR A 791 -17.30 -18.84 -13.84
N LYS A 792 -16.60 -19.81 -14.46
CA LYS A 792 -16.14 -21.04 -13.81
C LYS A 792 -15.12 -20.80 -12.69
N ASP A 793 -14.45 -19.64 -12.67
CA ASP A 793 -13.40 -19.32 -11.69
C ASP A 793 -13.89 -19.15 -10.25
N VAL A 794 -15.19 -18.91 -10.02
CA VAL A 794 -15.78 -18.93 -8.66
C VAL A 794 -15.61 -20.30 -7.98
N GLY A 795 -15.47 -21.38 -8.77
CA GLY A 795 -15.22 -22.73 -8.26
C GLY A 795 -13.84 -22.95 -7.61
N LYS A 796 -12.94 -21.96 -7.66
CA LYS A 796 -11.64 -21.97 -6.98
C LYS A 796 -11.75 -21.22 -5.66
N VAL A 797 -11.69 -21.95 -4.54
CA VAL A 797 -11.70 -21.34 -3.19
C VAL A 797 -10.47 -20.44 -3.05
N GLY A 798 -10.69 -19.20 -2.60
CA GLY A 798 -9.66 -18.16 -2.49
C GLY A 798 -9.73 -17.09 -3.59
N ASN A 799 -10.24 -17.40 -4.78
CA ASN A 799 -10.48 -16.40 -5.82
C ASN A 799 -11.64 -15.47 -5.40
N ASN A 800 -11.49 -14.15 -5.56
CA ASN A 800 -12.53 -13.16 -5.31
C ASN A 800 -12.53 -12.11 -6.44
N SER A 801 -13.69 -11.76 -7.01
CA SER A 801 -13.79 -10.73 -8.06
C SER A 801 -15.24 -10.25 -8.28
N PRO A 802 -15.49 -8.94 -8.48
CA PRO A 802 -16.81 -8.43 -8.86
C PRO A 802 -17.39 -9.09 -10.13
N SER A 803 -16.52 -9.60 -11.01
CA SER A 803 -16.93 -10.32 -12.22
C SER A 803 -17.72 -11.62 -11.95
N PHE A 804 -17.67 -12.15 -10.72
CA PHE A 804 -18.28 -13.45 -10.41
C PHE A 804 -19.82 -13.39 -10.29
N ILE A 805 -20.39 -12.20 -10.09
CA ILE A 805 -21.85 -11.98 -10.14
C ILE A 805 -22.32 -11.40 -11.48
N ILE A 806 -21.43 -11.20 -12.47
CA ILE A 806 -21.82 -10.69 -13.80
C ILE A 806 -22.24 -11.87 -14.70
N PRO A 807 -23.41 -11.82 -15.37
CA PRO A 807 -23.83 -12.87 -16.29
C PRO A 807 -22.84 -13.06 -17.44
N VAL A 808 -22.45 -14.30 -17.76
CA VAL A 808 -21.46 -14.61 -18.82
C VAL A 808 -21.82 -13.97 -20.17
N ALA A 809 -23.11 -13.88 -20.48
CA ALA A 809 -23.63 -13.34 -21.75
C ALA A 809 -23.83 -11.80 -21.76
N SER A 810 -23.50 -11.07 -20.68
CA SER A 810 -23.79 -9.64 -20.59
C SER A 810 -22.86 -8.77 -21.46
N LYS A 811 -23.25 -7.49 -21.64
CA LYS A 811 -22.39 -6.46 -22.26
C LYS A 811 -21.29 -5.96 -21.32
N GLU A 812 -21.45 -6.15 -20.02
CA GLU A 812 -20.50 -5.73 -18.98
C GLU A 812 -19.36 -6.75 -18.82
N ASN A 813 -19.59 -8.01 -19.18
CA ASN A 813 -18.54 -9.01 -19.26
C ASN A 813 -17.55 -8.66 -20.38
N LYS A 814 -16.40 -8.07 -20.00
CA LYS A 814 -15.29 -7.70 -20.89
C LYS A 814 -14.68 -8.90 -21.64
N SER A 815 -14.92 -10.14 -21.20
CA SER A 815 -14.47 -11.38 -21.89
C SER A 815 -15.47 -11.92 -22.93
N ASN A 816 -16.67 -11.36 -23.03
CA ASN A 816 -17.71 -11.86 -23.94
C ASN A 816 -17.38 -11.56 -25.41
N ILE A 817 -17.23 -12.61 -26.20
CA ILE A 817 -16.95 -12.58 -27.65
C ILE A 817 -17.94 -11.71 -28.45
N ALA A 818 -19.21 -11.60 -28.02
CA ALA A 818 -20.19 -10.74 -28.68
C ALA A 818 -19.82 -9.24 -28.62
N ASN A 819 -19.18 -8.80 -27.52
CA ASN A 819 -18.76 -7.41 -27.34
C ASN A 819 -17.56 -7.05 -28.23
N PHE A 820 -16.67 -8.03 -28.50
CA PHE A 820 -15.59 -7.90 -29.49
C PHE A 820 -16.13 -7.60 -30.90
N PHE A 821 -17.15 -8.34 -31.36
CA PHE A 821 -17.76 -8.14 -32.68
C PHE A 821 -18.66 -6.89 -32.76
N ALA A 822 -19.30 -6.50 -31.65
CA ALA A 822 -20.07 -5.26 -31.59
C ALA A 822 -19.18 -4.02 -31.80
N ASN A 823 -18.04 -3.94 -31.11
CA ASN A 823 -17.11 -2.81 -31.23
C ASN A 823 -16.40 -2.76 -32.59
N ALA A 824 -16.16 -3.90 -33.24
CA ALA A 824 -15.66 -3.94 -34.62
C ALA A 824 -16.64 -3.29 -35.62
N SER A 825 -17.94 -3.46 -35.39
CA SER A 825 -19.01 -2.94 -36.28
C SER A 825 -19.17 -1.42 -36.23
N ALA A 826 -18.71 -0.77 -35.16
CA ALA A 826 -18.83 0.69 -34.98
C ALA A 826 -17.80 1.52 -35.78
N LYS A 827 -16.75 0.90 -36.33
CA LYS A 827 -15.65 1.60 -37.02
C LYS A 827 -15.69 1.57 -38.56
N GLN A 828 -16.79 1.14 -39.19
CA GLN A 828 -16.92 1.12 -40.65
C GLN A 828 -18.22 1.76 -41.19
N LYS A 829 -18.16 3.06 -41.46
CA LYS A 829 -18.97 3.72 -42.50
C LYS A 829 -18.10 4.74 -43.28
N PRO A 830 -17.59 4.38 -44.47
CA PRO A 830 -16.92 5.34 -45.36
C PRO A 830 -17.91 6.38 -45.92
N GLN A 831 -17.44 7.61 -46.15
CA GLN A 831 -18.20 8.66 -46.83
C GLN A 831 -18.07 8.56 -48.36
N ALA A 832 -19.19 8.67 -49.08
CA ALA A 832 -19.30 9.23 -50.44
C ALA A 832 -20.79 9.25 -50.88
N SER A 833 -21.31 10.19 -51.70
CA SER A 833 -21.20 11.67 -51.77
C SER A 833 -22.03 12.15 -52.97
N LYS A 834 -22.93 13.15 -52.81
CA LYS A 834 -23.39 14.07 -53.90
C LYS A 834 -24.38 15.18 -53.46
N VAL A 835 -23.89 16.43 -53.49
CA VAL A 835 -24.51 17.65 -54.06
C VAL A 835 -25.95 18.07 -53.69
N GLU A 836 -26.04 19.04 -52.76
CA GLU A 836 -26.71 20.39 -52.81
C GLU A 836 -28.14 20.62 -53.39
N PRO A 837 -28.87 21.72 -53.01
CA PRO A 837 -28.52 22.91 -52.19
C PRO A 837 -29.45 23.06 -50.92
N THR A 838 -29.97 24.18 -50.34
CA THR A 838 -30.14 25.62 -50.70
C THR A 838 -30.50 26.54 -49.49
N ILE A 839 -29.84 27.71 -49.36
CA ILE A 839 -30.29 29.08 -48.96
C ILE A 839 -31.20 29.38 -47.70
N ALA A 840 -30.84 30.48 -46.97
CA ALA A 840 -31.67 31.39 -46.11
C ALA A 840 -32.07 30.96 -44.66
N VAL A 841 -32.25 31.85 -43.64
CA VAL A 841 -32.04 33.32 -43.48
C VAL A 841 -31.95 33.74 -41.98
N LYS A 842 -31.33 34.91 -41.70
CA LYS A 842 -31.35 35.82 -40.50
C LYS A 842 -31.73 35.32 -39.08
N VAL A 843 -30.98 35.84 -38.08
CA VAL A 843 -31.49 36.22 -36.74
C VAL A 843 -30.88 37.57 -36.34
N GLU A 844 -31.67 38.52 -35.83
CA GLU A 844 -31.27 39.77 -35.16
C GLU A 844 -32.52 40.52 -34.65
N PRO A 845 -32.43 41.48 -33.69
CA PRO A 845 -31.40 41.72 -32.67
C PRO A 845 -31.86 41.09 -31.33
N GLU A 846 -31.71 41.54 -30.07
CA GLU A 846 -31.31 42.74 -29.29
C GLU A 846 -30.82 42.22 -27.90
N GLN A 847 -30.21 42.91 -26.93
CA GLN A 847 -29.38 44.13 -26.68
C GLN A 847 -28.93 43.97 -25.18
N SER A 848 -27.96 44.62 -24.52
CA SER A 848 -26.84 45.57 -24.74
C SER A 848 -25.95 45.48 -23.46
N GLN A 849 -24.86 46.20 -23.12
CA GLN A 849 -24.21 47.46 -23.52
C GLN A 849 -22.66 47.35 -23.35
N ASP A 850 -21.94 48.24 -24.03
CA ASP A 850 -20.78 49.09 -23.62
C ASP A 850 -19.79 48.67 -22.51
N GLY A 851 -18.46 48.84 -22.68
CA GLY A 851 -17.73 49.36 -23.84
C GLY A 851 -16.22 49.62 -23.61
N GLU A 852 -15.50 49.94 -24.70
CA GLU A 852 -14.21 50.68 -24.85
C GLU A 852 -12.97 50.36 -23.96
N SER A 853 -11.70 50.46 -24.42
CA SER A 853 -11.08 50.55 -25.77
C SER A 853 -9.55 50.24 -25.69
N GLN A 854 -8.80 50.35 -26.80
CA GLN A 854 -7.36 50.00 -26.96
C GLN A 854 -6.43 51.25 -26.78
N PRO A 855 -5.09 51.26 -27.09
CA PRO A 855 -4.15 50.20 -27.50
C PRO A 855 -2.74 50.24 -26.82
N VAL A 856 -1.81 49.40 -27.33
CA VAL A 856 -0.37 49.27 -27.02
C VAL A 856 0.45 50.53 -27.41
N PRO A 857 1.72 50.67 -26.94
CA PRO A 857 2.83 50.43 -27.89
C PRO A 857 4.07 49.68 -27.32
N GLU A 858 4.90 49.22 -28.26
CA GLU A 858 6.11 48.37 -28.14
C GLU A 858 7.40 49.19 -28.38
N LEU A 859 8.54 48.82 -27.76
CA LEU A 859 9.96 49.15 -28.08
C LEU A 859 10.84 48.28 -27.13
N ILE A 860 11.81 47.40 -27.48
CA ILE A 860 12.89 47.28 -28.49
C ILE A 860 14.26 47.85 -28.02
N ALA A 861 15.34 47.05 -28.26
CA ALA A 861 16.81 47.34 -28.21
C ALA A 861 17.55 47.30 -26.83
N LYS A 862 18.86 46.96 -26.73
CA LYS A 862 19.82 46.06 -27.48
C LYS A 862 21.20 46.00 -26.76
N ALA A 863 22.12 45.11 -27.22
CA ALA A 863 23.56 44.94 -26.84
C ALA A 863 23.83 44.31 -25.45
N ALA A 864 24.86 43.47 -25.16
CA ALA A 864 26.24 43.28 -25.66
C ALA A 864 27.26 44.30 -25.09
N ASP A 865 28.53 43.97 -24.77
CA ASP A 865 29.37 42.75 -25.01
C ASP A 865 30.49 42.63 -23.91
N ASP A 866 31.58 41.91 -24.21
CA ASP A 866 32.96 42.00 -23.68
C ASP A 866 33.48 40.99 -22.61
N THR A 867 34.83 40.88 -22.55
CA THR A 867 35.60 39.66 -22.21
C THR A 867 36.91 39.91 -21.42
N GLU A 868 37.53 38.82 -20.92
CA GLU A 868 38.93 38.73 -20.44
C GLU A 868 39.26 39.48 -19.11
N ASN A 869 40.37 39.26 -18.37
CA ASN A 869 41.57 38.43 -18.61
C ASN A 869 42.17 37.81 -17.31
N ARG A 870 43.31 37.11 -17.43
CA ARG A 870 44.16 36.56 -16.33
C ARG A 870 45.11 37.61 -15.73
N GLU A 871 45.66 37.34 -14.54
CA GLU A 871 47.12 37.08 -14.35
C GLU A 871 47.48 36.50 -12.97
N GLU A 872 48.76 36.14 -12.77
CA GLU A 872 49.29 35.32 -11.64
C GLU A 872 50.10 36.14 -10.58
N VAL A 873 50.94 35.42 -9.81
CA VAL A 873 51.99 35.82 -8.84
C VAL A 873 51.56 35.84 -7.37
N GLY A 874 52.18 35.08 -6.44
CA GLY A 874 53.18 34.00 -6.57
C GLY A 874 54.25 34.01 -5.46
N VAL A 875 54.90 32.84 -5.22
CA VAL A 875 56.09 32.65 -4.34
C VAL A 875 55.72 32.74 -2.82
N LYS A 876 56.25 31.97 -1.86
CA LYS A 876 57.49 31.16 -1.73
C LYS A 876 57.27 29.87 -0.90
N ARG A 877 58.23 28.94 -0.93
CA ARG A 877 58.36 27.83 0.03
C ARG A 877 59.23 28.25 1.22
N GLU A 878 58.97 27.69 2.40
CA GLU A 878 60.02 27.39 3.39
C GLU A 878 59.60 26.26 4.34
N ALA A 879 60.59 25.48 4.79
CA ALA A 879 60.52 24.43 5.83
C ALA A 879 61.96 24.28 6.38
N PRO A 880 62.17 23.96 7.67
CA PRO A 880 62.44 22.56 8.03
C PRO A 880 62.10 22.16 9.49
N ALA A 881 62.45 20.90 9.84
CA ALA A 881 62.57 20.29 11.18
C ALA A 881 61.25 20.06 11.98
N ALA A 882 60.96 18.94 12.67
CA ALA A 882 61.67 17.74 13.17
C ALA A 882 61.85 17.69 14.70
N ASP A 883 61.90 16.46 15.25
CA ASP A 883 62.24 16.06 16.65
C ASP A 883 61.18 16.51 17.71
N GLU A 884 60.97 15.98 18.93
CA GLU A 884 61.50 14.92 19.86
C GLU A 884 60.28 14.58 20.82
N ASP A 885 60.07 13.49 21.59
CA ASP A 885 60.77 12.21 21.91
C ASP A 885 59.76 11.16 22.55
N ASP A 886 60.27 9.99 22.99
CA ASP A 886 59.73 8.88 23.85
C ASP A 886 59.04 9.26 25.22
N GLU A 887 58.49 8.42 26.14
CA GLU A 887 58.15 6.95 26.34
C GLU A 887 57.02 6.82 27.45
N PRO A 888 56.43 5.62 27.73
CA PRO A 888 55.49 5.32 28.85
C PRO A 888 56.24 4.64 30.07
N PRO A 889 55.88 3.52 30.75
CA PRO A 889 54.61 2.80 31.01
C PRO A 889 54.33 2.41 32.51
N GLN A 890 53.18 1.73 32.77
CA GLN A 890 52.99 0.50 33.62
C GLN A 890 51.79 0.41 34.63
N LYS A 891 50.96 -0.63 34.40
CA LYS A 891 50.41 -1.67 35.32
C LYS A 891 50.21 -1.41 36.83
N ILE A 892 49.02 -1.82 37.33
CA ILE A 892 48.83 -2.56 38.60
C ILE A 892 47.92 -3.81 38.34
N HIS A 893 47.90 -4.80 39.24
CA HIS A 893 47.44 -6.18 39.01
C HIS A 893 46.44 -6.72 40.07
N SER A 894 45.87 -7.90 39.79
CA SER A 894 45.24 -8.88 40.73
C SER A 894 43.76 -8.67 41.10
N LYS A 895 42.94 -9.70 41.41
CA LYS A 895 43.11 -11.18 41.40
C LYS A 895 41.73 -11.88 41.29
N GLY A 896 41.67 -13.12 40.78
CA GLY A 896 40.48 -14.00 40.82
C GLY A 896 40.39 -14.79 42.16
N PRO A 897 39.77 -16.00 42.24
CA PRO A 897 39.36 -16.96 41.18
C PRO A 897 37.79 -17.08 41.06
N THR A 898 37.01 -18.18 40.90
CA THR A 898 37.23 -19.65 40.96
C THR A 898 36.09 -20.50 40.31
N THR A 899 36.38 -21.24 39.22
CA THR A 899 35.75 -22.54 38.80
C THR A 899 34.23 -22.61 38.50
N LYS A 900 33.67 -23.59 37.77
CA LYS A 900 34.21 -24.78 37.06
C LYS A 900 33.48 -25.00 35.71
N SER A 901 33.61 -26.18 35.08
CA SER A 901 33.71 -26.24 33.61
C SER A 901 33.64 -27.64 32.98
N ARG A 902 33.30 -27.70 31.66
CA ARG A 902 33.44 -28.88 30.72
C ARG A 902 32.46 -30.06 30.97
N GLN A 903 32.10 -30.93 29.99
CA GLN A 903 32.67 -31.23 28.67
C GLN A 903 31.74 -31.98 27.66
N SER A 904 32.01 -31.84 26.35
CA SER A 904 31.94 -32.83 25.23
C SER A 904 30.73 -33.75 24.92
N ARG A 905 30.30 -33.68 23.64
CA ARG A 905 29.99 -34.73 22.62
C ARG A 905 29.79 -36.21 23.06
N ILE A 906 28.78 -36.87 22.48
CA ILE A 906 28.78 -38.26 21.96
C ILE A 906 27.69 -38.41 20.86
N SER A 907 27.66 -39.49 20.08
CA SER A 907 26.86 -39.67 18.86
C SER A 907 26.29 -41.10 18.65
N ALA A 908 25.42 -41.27 17.64
CA ALA A 908 24.85 -42.54 17.12
C ALA A 908 23.73 -43.17 18.00
N THR A 909 22.88 -44.11 17.55
CA THR A 909 22.89 -45.06 16.39
C THR A 909 21.50 -45.21 15.71
N SER A 910 21.42 -46.02 14.65
CA SER A 910 20.23 -46.30 13.82
C SER A 910 19.57 -47.67 14.06
N ASN A 911 18.27 -47.82 13.72
CA ASN A 911 17.59 -49.01 13.13
C ASN A 911 16.05 -48.84 13.15
N GLY A 912 15.22 -49.53 12.35
CA GLY A 912 15.55 -50.39 11.20
C GLY A 912 14.62 -51.59 10.93
N SER A 913 13.39 -51.40 10.42
CA SER A 913 12.52 -52.47 9.83
C SER A 913 11.30 -51.85 9.11
N LYS A 914 11.09 -52.04 7.79
CA LYS A 914 10.55 -53.21 7.05
C LYS A 914 9.03 -53.46 7.20
N SER A 915 8.29 -53.19 6.13
CA SER A 915 6.87 -53.55 5.90
C SER A 915 6.68 -55.04 5.54
N PRO A 916 5.43 -55.52 5.50
CA PRO A 916 4.99 -56.28 4.31
C PRO A 916 3.61 -55.84 3.74
N VAL A 917 3.24 -56.44 2.59
CA VAL A 917 2.20 -55.98 1.64
C VAL A 917 0.93 -56.85 1.67
N LYS A 918 -0.26 -56.23 1.53
CA LYS A 918 -1.48 -56.66 0.76
C LYS A 918 -2.76 -56.00 1.33
N ALA A 919 -3.93 -55.95 0.68
CA ALA A 919 -4.35 -55.72 -0.73
C ALA A 919 -5.88 -55.94 -0.85
N LYS A 920 -6.55 -55.19 -1.75
CA LYS A 920 -7.95 -55.32 -2.25
C LYS A 920 -9.17 -54.87 -1.41
N ASP A 921 -10.00 -54.07 -2.08
CA ASP A 921 -11.46 -54.13 -2.27
C ASP A 921 -12.40 -54.53 -1.11
N GLY A 922 -13.38 -53.66 -0.82
CA GLY A 922 -14.56 -54.00 0.01
C GLY A 922 -15.54 -52.84 0.21
N THR A 923 -16.71 -52.89 -0.43
CA THR A 923 -17.82 -51.94 -0.21
C THR A 923 -18.68 -52.34 0.99
N GLN A 924 -19.12 -51.39 1.84
CA GLN A 924 -20.54 -51.07 2.11
C GLN A 924 -20.72 -49.99 3.21
N LYS A 925 -21.98 -49.67 3.54
CA LYS A 925 -22.42 -48.58 4.44
C LYS A 925 -22.89 -49.10 5.82
N ILE A 926 -23.38 -48.16 6.64
CA ILE A 926 -24.45 -48.28 7.67
C ILE A 926 -24.03 -48.54 9.13
N THR A 927 -24.18 -47.45 9.92
CA THR A 927 -24.54 -47.32 11.35
C THR A 927 -23.92 -48.24 12.41
N LYS A 928 -23.19 -47.62 13.34
CA LYS A 928 -23.57 -47.44 14.77
C LYS A 928 -22.46 -46.68 15.50
N PHE A 929 -22.80 -45.71 16.36
CA PHE A 929 -22.16 -45.40 17.66
C PHE A 929 -22.71 -44.09 18.25
N PHE A 930 -23.85 -44.21 18.93
CA PHE A 930 -24.26 -43.31 20.02
C PHE A 930 -24.98 -44.17 21.06
N ALA A 931 -24.25 -44.62 22.07
CA ALA A 931 -24.74 -45.35 23.24
C ALA A 931 -23.67 -45.27 24.33
N ASN A 932 -24.09 -44.97 25.57
CA ASN A 932 -23.25 -44.75 26.76
C ASN A 932 -22.38 -43.46 26.65
N SER A 933 -22.30 -42.56 27.63
CA SER A 933 -22.94 -42.43 28.96
C SER A 933 -23.45 -40.97 29.09
N ALA A 934 -24.55 -40.65 29.77
CA ALA A 934 -24.78 -40.74 31.22
C ALA A 934 -23.74 -39.94 32.03
#